data_AF-A0A3M1AKY0-F1
#
_entry.id   AF-A0A3M1AKY0-F1
#
_cell.length_a   1.000
_cell.length_b   1.000
_cell.length_c   1.000
_cell.angle_alpha   90.00
_cell.angle_beta   90.00
_cell.angle_gamma   90.00
#
_symmetry.space_group_name_H-M   'P 1'
#
loop_
_entity.id
_entity.type
_entity.pdbx_description
1 polymer ?
#
loop_
_entity_poly.entity_id
_entity_poly.type
_entity_poly.pdbx_seq_one_letter_code
_entity_poly.pdbx_strand_id
1 'polypeptide(L)'
;DDGTDNDRDPHFPSNYNHVLAVGSINSIERKSYFSNFGISVDVFAPGESVLSTFPNNQYGRISGTSMSTPLVAGIAGLVKTLHPDFTVDQLREQLRVSAKSLDSANPQRAGKMGKGKIQALQALTVTGLPAIRVISSSFVDANGNGLIEPGESAELRTKFTNYLAPATNVQFTISTDDVLVSIKNGNASLAAMNTNDTTEVSFTFEVRDNLREGEVLPFIVDIRADNYTDRDVIDLIANPPQVLNHDTGPLQTSITSQGNIGFTGFADDSPGVGFVFNHDNYLFEGGLMIGTGVQTVSDCIRGADGQTQDDDFRPISLLSLISPGELADEEGEIVMVDSFATHPIGLKISQKSYAFKVEPFTDFVIFKYIVENLSAETQNNLYIGLFFDWDINEDAQDFARFDAMKNMGYALNSIDRPTQIAATKVLTAPGATSYRSINNPADIYGGTAGNGFTDLEKWNFLKDGIQTTTLDSTDVSTLTTTGPFNLAPGQSVEVAFAVIGANDMQQLVKNAELAQFLWDHNLIAILDTRPPVTTTNIFQNPAASQFAEIVVTADRTLQAPPGVDIWIDTDTTSLSMTKISPEGEAYKGSFEFTGSGTYTLRTRATALLNGQDSSQTRSFAVAEATPGLTTQLSTTDHKARLYIPGEAVQKKTYFLADAFKEETRDVYRFGPAKKFKVPLEIEIAYDPVLYRHPQKLFV
;
A
#
# COMPACT_ATOMS: atom_id res chain seq x y z
N ASP A 1 -5.27 -27.45 16.63
CA ASP A 1 -5.22 -28.92 16.75
C ASP A 1 -6.61 -29.52 16.89
N ASP A 2 -7.25 -29.68 15.74
CA ASP A 2 -8.53 -30.32 15.50
C ASP A 2 -8.41 -31.50 14.51
N GLY A 3 -7.21 -31.73 13.96
CA GLY A 3 -6.90 -32.82 13.06
C GLY A 3 -6.94 -32.45 11.57
N THR A 4 -6.94 -31.15 11.25
CA THR A 4 -6.97 -30.56 9.90
C THR A 4 -5.60 -30.54 9.20
N ASP A 5 -5.61 -30.15 7.92
CA ASP A 5 -4.46 -30.07 7.03
C ASP A 5 -3.92 -28.63 7.04
N ASN A 6 -2.79 -28.37 7.71
CA ASN A 6 -2.19 -27.04 7.84
C ASN A 6 -1.77 -26.42 6.50
N ASP A 7 -1.72 -27.19 5.40
CA ASP A 7 -1.50 -26.68 4.04
C ASP A 7 -2.80 -26.18 3.37
N ARG A 8 -3.94 -26.24 4.07
CA ARG A 8 -5.27 -25.78 3.62
C ARG A 8 -5.97 -24.93 4.66
N ASP A 9 -5.84 -25.32 5.93
CA ASP A 9 -6.37 -24.64 7.11
C ASP A 9 -5.19 -24.23 8.04
N PRO A 10 -4.47 -23.12 7.77
CA PRO A 10 -3.26 -22.77 8.50
C PRO A 10 -3.50 -22.54 10.00
N HIS A 11 -2.69 -23.19 10.84
CA HIS A 11 -2.78 -23.04 12.30
C HIS A 11 -1.68 -22.09 12.80
N PHE A 12 -2.05 -20.90 13.28
CA PHE A 12 -1.11 -19.94 13.84
C PHE A 12 -0.92 -20.13 15.36
N PRO A 13 0.30 -19.92 15.91
CA PRO A 13 1.51 -19.42 15.24
C PRO A 13 2.34 -20.49 14.51
N SER A 14 1.94 -21.76 14.50
CA SER A 14 2.76 -22.86 13.93
C SER A 14 3.05 -22.72 12.43
N ASN A 15 2.14 -22.12 11.65
CA ASN A 15 2.34 -21.85 10.22
C ASN A 15 3.14 -20.57 9.92
N TYR A 16 3.65 -19.83 10.91
CA TYR A 16 4.50 -18.67 10.62
C TYR A 16 5.91 -19.09 10.17
N ASN A 17 6.45 -18.34 9.21
CA ASN A 17 7.85 -18.45 8.82
C ASN A 17 8.79 -18.36 10.03
N HIS A 18 9.85 -19.18 9.99
CA HIS A 18 10.85 -19.39 11.03
C HIS A 18 10.37 -20.08 12.34
N VAL A 19 9.08 -20.40 12.50
CA VAL A 19 8.61 -21.29 13.58
C VAL A 19 8.95 -22.74 13.24
N LEU A 20 9.18 -23.58 14.27
CA LEU A 20 9.29 -25.03 14.12
C LEU A 20 7.95 -25.68 14.51
N ALA A 21 7.16 -26.10 13.53
CA ALA A 21 5.86 -26.72 13.75
C ALA A 21 6.01 -28.19 14.23
N VAL A 22 5.35 -28.53 15.34
CA VAL A 22 5.48 -29.85 15.99
C VAL A 22 4.14 -30.57 16.09
N GLY A 23 3.97 -31.60 15.27
CA GLY A 23 2.83 -32.51 15.33
C GLY A 23 2.96 -33.61 16.40
N SER A 24 1.82 -34.24 16.74
CA SER A 24 1.74 -35.35 17.69
C SER A 24 1.58 -36.71 17.01
N ILE A 25 2.32 -37.70 17.51
CA ILE A 25 2.13 -39.12 17.21
C ILE A 25 1.89 -39.95 18.47
N ASN A 26 1.32 -41.14 18.27
CA ASN A 26 1.15 -42.15 19.29
C ASN A 26 2.31 -43.16 19.36
N SER A 27 2.19 -44.13 20.27
CA SER A 27 3.20 -45.17 20.54
C SER A 27 3.49 -46.12 19.37
N ILE A 28 2.62 -46.16 18.35
CA ILE A 28 2.80 -46.95 17.12
C ILE A 28 3.11 -46.08 15.90
N GLU A 29 3.62 -44.87 16.12
CA GLU A 29 4.05 -43.91 15.09
C GLU A 29 2.93 -43.42 14.15
N ARG A 30 1.66 -43.60 14.53
CA ARG A 30 0.51 -43.03 13.83
C ARG A 30 0.32 -41.57 14.25
N LYS A 31 -0.08 -40.69 13.34
CA LYS A 31 -0.56 -39.33 13.65
C LYS A 31 -1.63 -39.43 14.73
N SER A 32 -1.50 -38.65 15.79
CA SER A 32 -2.57 -38.52 16.79
C SER A 32 -3.82 -37.95 16.14
N TYR A 33 -4.99 -38.46 16.52
CA TYR A 33 -6.23 -38.11 15.81
C TYR A 33 -6.47 -36.59 15.76
N PHE A 34 -6.23 -35.90 16.89
CA PHE A 34 -6.33 -34.45 17.08
C PHE A 34 -5.20 -33.62 16.45
N SER A 35 -4.05 -34.22 16.11
CA SER A 35 -2.90 -33.44 15.62
C SER A 35 -3.19 -32.92 14.23
N ASN A 36 -2.95 -31.64 13.99
CA ASN A 36 -2.86 -31.17 12.61
C ASN A 36 -1.63 -31.80 11.91
N PHE A 37 -1.61 -31.75 10.59
CA PHE A 37 -0.59 -32.32 9.71
C PHE A 37 -0.44 -31.48 8.44
N GLY A 38 0.53 -31.78 7.59
CA GLY A 38 0.82 -31.00 6.39
C GLY A 38 2.29 -31.15 5.96
N ILE A 39 2.66 -30.52 4.86
CA ILE A 39 4.05 -30.20 4.50
C ILE A 39 4.56 -29.08 5.44
N SER A 40 3.68 -28.13 5.78
CA SER A 40 3.90 -27.01 6.71
C SER A 40 4.08 -27.42 8.18
N VAL A 41 3.93 -28.71 8.51
CA VAL A 41 4.32 -29.26 9.82
C VAL A 41 5.72 -29.84 9.71
N ASP A 42 6.71 -29.26 10.39
CA ASP A 42 8.12 -29.64 10.22
C ASP A 42 8.45 -31.05 10.71
N VAL A 43 8.07 -31.36 11.95
CA VAL A 43 8.42 -32.61 12.64
C VAL A 43 7.28 -33.10 13.52
N PHE A 44 7.34 -34.38 13.90
CA PHE A 44 6.41 -35.01 14.83
C PHE A 44 7.15 -35.54 16.05
N ALA A 45 6.50 -35.53 17.21
CA ALA A 45 7.01 -36.14 18.43
C ALA A 45 5.90 -36.86 19.23
N PRO A 46 6.24 -37.81 20.12
CA PRO A 46 5.26 -38.47 20.98
C PRO A 46 4.42 -37.46 21.76
N GLY A 47 3.11 -37.50 21.58
CA GLY A 47 2.17 -36.57 22.21
C GLY A 47 0.90 -37.22 22.74
N GLU A 48 0.74 -38.55 22.64
CA GLU A 48 -0.35 -39.30 23.30
C GLU A 48 0.09 -39.96 24.61
N SER A 49 -0.72 -39.78 25.66
CA SER A 49 -0.53 -40.39 26.99
C SER A 49 0.86 -40.16 27.60
N VAL A 50 1.45 -39.00 27.33
CA VAL A 50 2.80 -38.63 27.77
C VAL A 50 2.79 -38.40 29.28
N LEU A 51 3.64 -39.14 30.00
CA LEU A 51 3.81 -38.99 31.44
C LEU A 51 4.69 -37.77 31.73
N SER A 52 4.19 -36.84 32.55
CA SER A 52 4.95 -35.68 33.01
C SER A 52 4.65 -35.35 34.48
N THR A 53 5.41 -34.41 35.03
CA THR A 53 5.11 -33.81 36.34
C THR A 53 3.79 -33.04 36.29
N PHE A 54 3.08 -33.04 37.42
CA PHE A 54 1.81 -32.33 37.61
C PHE A 54 1.85 -31.56 38.93
N PRO A 55 1.04 -30.48 39.08
CA PRO A 55 0.94 -29.75 40.35
C PRO A 55 0.66 -30.64 41.56
N ASN A 56 0.99 -30.14 42.76
CA ASN A 56 0.82 -30.86 44.03
C ASN A 56 1.68 -32.13 44.17
N ASN A 57 2.89 -32.14 43.60
CA ASN A 57 3.84 -33.25 43.64
C ASN A 57 3.27 -34.57 43.05
N GLN A 58 2.57 -34.44 41.93
CA GLN A 58 1.93 -35.57 41.23
C GLN A 58 2.59 -35.82 39.86
N TYR A 59 2.22 -36.94 39.24
CA TYR A 59 2.53 -37.25 37.86
C TYR A 59 1.22 -37.55 37.11
N GLY A 60 1.08 -37.00 35.91
CA GLY A 60 -0.10 -37.14 35.08
C GLY A 60 0.26 -37.65 33.69
N ARG A 61 -0.66 -38.37 33.05
CA ARG A 61 -0.61 -38.66 31.61
C ARG A 61 -1.63 -37.80 30.90
N ILE A 62 -1.17 -37.01 29.94
CA ILE A 62 -2.01 -36.15 29.10
C ILE A 62 -1.62 -36.31 27.63
N SER A 63 -2.51 -35.90 26.74
CA SER A 63 -2.33 -35.98 25.29
C SER A 63 -2.48 -34.60 24.66
N GLY A 64 -1.62 -34.28 23.70
CA GLY A 64 -1.64 -33.03 22.95
C GLY A 64 -0.31 -32.77 22.22
N THR A 65 -0.36 -31.97 21.16
CA THR A 65 0.84 -31.35 20.55
C THR A 65 1.63 -30.53 21.58
N SER A 66 0.94 -29.94 22.56
CA SER A 66 1.53 -29.31 23.75
C SER A 66 2.48 -30.22 24.56
N MET A 67 2.40 -31.55 24.41
CA MET A 67 3.33 -32.52 25.01
C MET A 67 4.49 -32.86 24.04
N SER A 68 4.22 -32.87 22.74
CA SER A 68 5.21 -33.04 21.67
C SER A 68 6.20 -31.85 21.58
N THR A 69 5.69 -30.62 21.65
CA THR A 69 6.45 -29.36 21.55
C THR A 69 7.61 -29.24 22.57
N PRO A 70 7.40 -29.40 23.89
CA PRO A 70 8.50 -29.31 24.87
C PRO A 70 9.54 -30.42 24.71
N LEU A 71 9.16 -31.59 24.17
CA LEU A 71 10.12 -32.66 23.86
C LEU A 71 11.06 -32.23 22.73
N VAL A 72 10.52 -31.64 21.65
CA VAL A 72 11.33 -31.10 20.54
C VAL A 72 12.18 -29.91 21.01
N ALA A 73 11.63 -29.00 21.82
CA ALA A 73 12.38 -27.89 22.40
C ALA A 73 13.56 -28.34 23.29
N GLY A 74 13.37 -29.43 24.06
CA GLY A 74 14.45 -30.06 24.82
C GLY A 74 15.56 -30.60 23.93
N ILE A 75 15.21 -31.26 22.81
CA ILE A 75 16.20 -31.75 21.82
C ILE A 75 16.91 -30.56 21.15
N ALA A 76 16.20 -29.49 20.81
CA ALA A 76 16.80 -28.26 20.27
C ALA A 76 17.85 -27.67 21.21
N GLY A 77 17.57 -27.65 22.52
CA GLY A 77 18.54 -27.24 23.55
C GLY A 77 19.80 -28.12 23.59
N LEU A 78 19.66 -29.44 23.43
CA LEU A 78 20.80 -30.35 23.33
C LEU A 78 21.64 -30.10 22.07
N VAL A 79 20.99 -29.94 20.91
CA VAL A 79 21.68 -29.65 19.63
C VAL A 79 22.42 -28.32 19.72
N LYS A 80 21.77 -27.26 20.23
CA LYS A 80 22.39 -25.94 20.42
C LYS A 80 23.53 -25.93 21.46
N THR A 81 23.55 -26.90 22.38
CA THR A 81 24.67 -27.08 23.33
C THR A 81 25.90 -27.68 22.66
N LEU A 82 25.73 -28.60 21.70
CA LEU A 82 26.84 -29.16 20.90
C LEU A 82 27.26 -28.25 19.74
N HIS A 83 26.32 -27.49 19.18
CA HIS A 83 26.49 -26.58 18.05
C HIS A 83 26.14 -25.14 18.46
N PRO A 84 26.94 -24.50 19.35
CA PRO A 84 26.66 -23.15 19.83
C PRO A 84 26.71 -22.09 18.73
N ASP A 85 27.36 -22.39 17.62
CA ASP A 85 27.54 -21.58 16.41
C ASP A 85 26.34 -21.61 15.44
N PHE A 86 25.48 -22.63 15.48
CA PHE A 86 24.33 -22.74 14.58
C PHE A 86 23.40 -21.52 14.68
N THR A 87 22.96 -20.99 13.54
CA THR A 87 21.84 -20.04 13.47
C THR A 87 20.52 -20.71 13.91
N VAL A 88 19.46 -19.91 14.09
CA VAL A 88 18.13 -20.46 14.44
C VAL A 88 17.61 -21.36 13.32
N ASP A 89 17.76 -20.96 12.05
CA ASP A 89 17.36 -21.79 10.91
C ASP A 89 18.21 -23.06 10.81
N GLN A 90 19.55 -23.00 10.99
CA GLN A 90 20.40 -24.20 11.01
C GLN A 90 20.01 -25.17 12.12
N LEU A 91 19.65 -24.66 13.31
CA LEU A 91 19.13 -25.48 14.41
C LEU A 91 17.78 -26.13 14.03
N ARG A 92 16.84 -25.37 13.44
CA ARG A 92 15.55 -25.89 12.97
C ARG A 92 15.77 -26.98 11.92
N GLU A 93 16.60 -26.71 10.92
CA GLU A 93 16.85 -27.63 9.83
C GLU A 93 17.59 -28.90 10.28
N GLN A 94 18.53 -28.82 11.22
CA GLN A 94 19.17 -30.02 11.80
C GLN A 94 18.15 -30.94 12.48
N LEU A 95 17.15 -30.38 13.17
CA LEU A 95 16.05 -31.14 13.78
C LEU A 95 15.13 -31.76 12.71
N ARG A 96 14.86 -31.02 11.63
CA ARG A 96 14.08 -31.48 10.47
C ARG A 96 14.78 -32.64 9.74
N VAL A 97 15.97 -32.44 9.19
CA VAL A 97 16.62 -33.43 8.31
C VAL A 97 17.11 -34.69 9.02
N SER A 98 17.23 -34.65 10.35
CA SER A 98 17.56 -35.82 11.18
C SER A 98 16.35 -36.67 11.59
N ALA A 99 15.13 -36.26 11.24
CA ALA A 99 13.91 -36.98 11.58
C ALA A 99 13.73 -38.29 10.78
N LYS A 100 12.99 -39.23 11.37
CA LYS A 100 12.61 -40.50 10.73
C LYS A 100 11.25 -40.32 10.03
N SER A 101 11.19 -40.49 8.70
CA SER A 101 9.92 -40.46 7.95
C SER A 101 8.85 -41.35 8.58
N LEU A 102 7.62 -40.84 8.56
CA LEU A 102 6.43 -41.46 9.12
C LEU A 102 5.46 -41.99 8.05
N ASP A 103 5.81 -41.92 6.77
CA ASP A 103 4.88 -42.15 5.65
C ASP A 103 4.39 -43.60 5.60
N SER A 104 5.28 -44.57 5.82
CA SER A 104 4.91 -46.00 5.90
C SER A 104 4.01 -46.30 7.10
N ALA A 105 4.17 -45.55 8.19
CA ALA A 105 3.29 -45.58 9.34
C ALA A 105 2.01 -44.74 9.14
N ASN A 106 1.88 -43.93 8.09
CA ASN A 106 0.73 -43.04 7.86
C ASN A 106 0.39 -42.95 6.35
N PRO A 107 0.09 -44.06 5.65
CA PRO A 107 0.03 -44.10 4.19
C PRO A 107 -1.06 -43.21 3.58
N GLN A 108 -2.15 -42.94 4.32
CA GLN A 108 -3.23 -42.02 3.92
C GLN A 108 -2.83 -40.53 3.99
N ARG A 109 -1.69 -40.23 4.62
CA ARG A 109 -1.08 -38.89 4.75
C ARG A 109 0.38 -38.92 4.29
N ALA A 110 0.75 -39.89 3.45
CA ALA A 110 2.13 -40.06 3.00
C ALA A 110 2.61 -38.76 2.32
N GLY A 111 3.65 -38.15 2.88
CA GLY A 111 4.22 -36.90 2.45
C GLY A 111 3.64 -35.63 3.05
N LYS A 112 2.57 -35.72 3.86
CA LYS A 112 2.03 -34.62 4.69
C LYS A 112 2.33 -34.85 6.19
N MET A 113 3.46 -35.49 6.48
CA MET A 113 3.94 -35.80 7.83
C MET A 113 5.23 -35.03 8.18
N GLY A 114 5.48 -33.89 7.52
CA GLY A 114 6.76 -33.19 7.61
C GLY A 114 7.95 -34.05 7.21
N LYS A 115 9.06 -33.87 7.93
CA LYS A 115 10.20 -34.82 7.92
C LYS A 115 9.95 -36.08 8.76
N GLY A 116 8.85 -36.12 9.49
CA GLY A 116 8.47 -37.24 10.35
C GLY A 116 8.96 -37.10 11.79
N LYS A 117 9.23 -38.23 12.45
CA LYS A 117 9.47 -38.31 13.89
C LYS A 117 10.86 -37.82 14.27
N ILE A 118 10.94 -36.85 15.18
CA ILE A 118 12.21 -36.36 15.72
C ILE A 118 13.07 -37.49 16.31
N GLN A 119 14.39 -37.44 16.11
CA GLN A 119 15.34 -38.45 16.59
C GLN A 119 16.49 -37.78 17.35
N ALA A 120 16.40 -37.74 18.69
CA ALA A 120 17.37 -37.03 19.54
C ALA A 120 18.84 -37.42 19.27
N LEU A 121 19.13 -38.72 19.10
CA LEU A 121 20.49 -39.15 18.77
C LEU A 121 20.92 -38.65 17.39
N GLN A 122 20.09 -38.83 16.37
CA GLN A 122 20.43 -38.41 15.00
C GLN A 122 20.60 -36.89 14.89
N ALA A 123 19.75 -36.11 15.56
CA ALA A 123 19.89 -34.64 15.61
C ALA A 123 21.24 -34.17 16.17
N LEU A 124 21.87 -34.98 17.05
CA LEU A 124 23.17 -34.70 17.66
C LEU A 124 24.36 -35.31 16.90
N THR A 125 24.14 -36.29 16.01
CA THR A 125 25.23 -37.06 15.37
C THR A 125 25.23 -37.06 13.85
N VAL A 126 24.10 -36.74 13.20
CA VAL A 126 24.03 -36.72 11.74
C VAL A 126 24.76 -35.50 11.20
N THR A 127 25.59 -35.73 10.19
CA THR A 127 26.39 -34.72 9.49
C THR A 127 26.38 -35.04 8.00
N GLY A 128 26.69 -34.05 7.15
CA GLY A 128 26.73 -34.24 5.70
C GLY A 128 25.36 -34.29 5.00
N LEU A 129 24.27 -33.99 5.72
CA LEU A 129 22.96 -33.76 5.10
C LEU A 129 22.80 -32.27 4.72
N PRO A 130 22.34 -31.94 3.51
CA PRO A 130 21.90 -30.60 3.17
C PRO A 130 20.54 -30.30 3.78
N ALA A 131 20.13 -29.03 3.73
CA ALA A 131 18.78 -28.60 4.08
C ALA A 131 18.38 -27.41 3.21
N ILE A 132 17.72 -27.71 2.10
CA ILE A 132 17.34 -26.75 1.07
C ILE A 132 15.88 -26.35 1.29
N ARG A 133 15.63 -25.05 1.49
CA ARG A 133 14.29 -24.50 1.82
C ARG A 133 13.95 -23.33 0.92
N VAL A 134 12.66 -23.16 0.65
CA VAL A 134 12.12 -21.91 0.08
C VAL A 134 12.30 -20.78 1.09
N ILE A 135 12.69 -19.61 0.61
CA ILE A 135 12.85 -18.38 1.40
C ILE A 135 11.84 -17.31 0.98
N SER A 136 11.62 -17.19 -0.32
CA SER A 136 10.67 -16.24 -0.91
C SER A 136 10.32 -16.68 -2.33
N SER A 137 9.08 -16.42 -2.74
CA SER A 137 8.68 -16.50 -4.13
C SER A 137 8.08 -15.18 -4.59
N SER A 138 8.21 -14.89 -5.88
CA SER A 138 7.51 -13.81 -6.58
C SER A 138 7.14 -14.29 -7.98
N PHE A 139 6.28 -13.55 -8.66
CA PHE A 139 6.02 -13.77 -10.09
C PHE A 139 6.71 -12.71 -10.94
N VAL A 140 6.81 -13.00 -12.24
CA VAL A 140 6.94 -12.00 -13.31
C VAL A 140 5.91 -12.38 -14.37
N ASP A 141 5.02 -11.45 -14.66
CA ASP A 141 4.00 -11.52 -15.70
C ASP A 141 4.62 -11.45 -17.11
N ALA A 142 3.92 -11.95 -18.13
CA ALA A 142 4.45 -11.99 -19.49
C ALA A 142 4.35 -10.64 -20.21
N ASN A 143 3.39 -9.79 -19.83
CA ASN A 143 3.19 -8.49 -20.47
C ASN A 143 4.05 -7.36 -19.84
N GLY A 144 4.43 -7.47 -18.57
CA GLY A 144 5.31 -6.55 -17.84
C GLY A 144 4.59 -5.39 -17.12
N ASN A 145 3.27 -5.45 -16.93
CA ASN A 145 2.48 -4.47 -16.18
C ASN A 145 2.42 -4.75 -14.67
N GLY A 146 2.87 -5.92 -14.20
CA GLY A 146 2.91 -6.29 -12.79
C GLY A 146 1.62 -6.89 -12.22
N LEU A 147 0.65 -7.25 -13.07
CA LEU A 147 -0.54 -8.02 -12.71
C LEU A 147 -0.48 -9.40 -13.37
N ILE A 148 -0.95 -10.44 -12.67
CA ILE A 148 -1.24 -11.74 -13.29
C ILE A 148 -2.64 -11.70 -13.86
N GLU A 149 -2.78 -11.82 -15.17
CA GLU A 149 -4.10 -11.75 -15.82
C GLU A 149 -4.72 -13.13 -16.08
N PRO A 150 -6.06 -13.26 -16.08
CA PRO A 150 -6.72 -14.48 -16.50
C PRO A 150 -6.38 -14.80 -17.97
N GLY A 151 -5.89 -16.03 -18.22
CA GLY A 151 -5.40 -16.48 -19.52
C GLY A 151 -3.92 -16.21 -19.80
N GLU A 152 -3.22 -15.52 -18.90
CA GLU A 152 -1.80 -15.17 -19.07
C GLU A 152 -0.85 -16.29 -18.58
N SER A 153 0.38 -16.31 -19.11
CA SER A 153 1.49 -17.08 -18.56
C SER A 153 2.39 -16.21 -17.67
N ALA A 154 2.84 -16.75 -16.54
CA ALA A 154 3.75 -16.08 -15.61
C ALA A 154 4.94 -16.96 -15.23
N GLU A 155 6.05 -16.31 -14.85
CA GLU A 155 7.27 -16.91 -14.33
C GLU A 155 7.26 -16.88 -12.79
N LEU A 156 7.14 -18.04 -12.14
CA LEU A 156 7.33 -18.16 -10.69
C LEU A 156 8.83 -18.19 -10.39
N ARG A 157 9.36 -17.11 -9.80
CA ARG A 157 10.75 -17.03 -9.32
C ARG A 157 10.79 -17.37 -7.84
N THR A 158 11.58 -18.38 -7.48
CA THR A 158 11.70 -18.84 -6.10
C THR A 158 13.15 -18.88 -5.65
N LYS A 159 13.41 -18.26 -4.49
CA LYS A 159 14.71 -18.29 -3.82
C LYS A 159 14.78 -19.47 -2.86
N PHE A 160 15.85 -20.25 -2.99
CA PHE A 160 16.18 -21.37 -2.13
C PHE A 160 17.51 -21.12 -1.41
N THR A 161 17.58 -21.48 -0.12
CA THR A 161 18.84 -21.49 0.64
C THR A 161 19.14 -22.90 1.14
N ASN A 162 20.40 -23.33 1.03
CA ASN A 162 20.89 -24.56 1.66
C ASN A 162 21.55 -24.25 3.01
N TYR A 163 20.88 -24.52 4.13
CA TYR A 163 21.38 -24.14 5.46
C TYR A 163 22.50 -25.03 6.02
N LEU A 164 22.58 -26.29 5.58
CA LEU A 164 23.48 -27.30 6.16
C LEU A 164 24.55 -27.75 5.16
N ALA A 165 24.87 -29.04 5.05
CA ALA A 165 26.01 -29.49 4.26
C ALA A 165 25.85 -29.19 2.75
N PRO A 166 26.94 -29.05 1.97
CA PRO A 166 26.84 -28.88 0.52
C PRO A 166 26.08 -30.02 -0.18
N ALA A 167 25.32 -29.67 -1.21
CA ALA A 167 24.50 -30.56 -2.03
C ALA A 167 24.99 -30.57 -3.48
N THR A 168 24.86 -31.72 -4.18
CA THR A 168 25.06 -31.80 -5.63
C THR A 168 23.83 -32.36 -6.33
N ASN A 169 23.76 -32.19 -7.67
CA ASN A 169 22.66 -32.67 -8.51
C ASN A 169 21.27 -32.21 -8.03
N VAL A 170 21.19 -30.95 -7.59
CA VAL A 170 19.98 -30.39 -6.98
C VAL A 170 18.90 -30.24 -8.05
N GLN A 171 17.71 -30.75 -7.78
CA GLN A 171 16.54 -30.74 -8.65
C GLN A 171 15.35 -30.21 -7.88
N PHE A 172 14.59 -29.34 -8.54
CA PHE A 172 13.34 -28.78 -8.05
C PHE A 172 12.22 -29.13 -9.03
N THR A 173 11.12 -29.67 -8.53
CA THR A 173 9.91 -29.93 -9.31
C THR A 173 8.72 -29.31 -8.59
N ILE A 174 8.04 -28.34 -9.22
CA ILE A 174 6.77 -27.80 -8.72
C ILE A 174 5.57 -28.63 -9.19
N SER A 175 4.53 -28.66 -8.37
CA SER A 175 3.24 -29.27 -8.63
C SER A 175 2.13 -28.48 -7.93
N THR A 176 0.89 -28.63 -8.36
CA THR A 176 -0.29 -28.04 -7.70
C THR A 176 -1.51 -28.91 -7.98
N ASP A 177 -2.45 -28.99 -7.03
CA ASP A 177 -3.79 -29.54 -7.24
C ASP A 177 -4.84 -28.44 -7.53
N ASP A 178 -4.40 -27.17 -7.59
CA ASP A 178 -5.28 -26.03 -7.85
C ASP A 178 -5.82 -25.99 -9.29
N VAL A 179 -7.07 -25.59 -9.43
CA VAL A 179 -7.76 -25.55 -10.73
C VAL A 179 -7.51 -24.28 -11.52
N LEU A 180 -7.05 -23.19 -10.90
CA LEU A 180 -6.72 -21.94 -11.57
C LEU A 180 -5.38 -22.01 -12.30
N VAL A 181 -4.49 -22.95 -11.92
CA VAL A 181 -3.10 -23.00 -12.39
C VAL A 181 -2.86 -24.13 -13.41
N SER A 182 -2.09 -23.83 -14.46
CA SER A 182 -1.57 -24.79 -15.44
C SER A 182 -0.06 -24.67 -15.55
N ILE A 183 0.69 -25.55 -14.89
CA ILE A 183 2.17 -25.56 -14.95
C ILE A 183 2.64 -25.89 -16.38
N LYS A 184 3.47 -25.02 -16.97
CA LYS A 184 4.06 -25.18 -18.31
C LYS A 184 5.48 -25.71 -18.27
N ASN A 185 6.33 -25.16 -17.40
CA ASN A 185 7.61 -25.73 -17.02
C ASN A 185 7.73 -25.80 -15.50
N GLY A 186 7.55 -27.01 -14.96
CA GLY A 186 7.63 -27.25 -13.53
C GLY A 186 8.99 -27.70 -13.01
N ASN A 187 10.06 -27.69 -13.82
CA ASN A 187 11.35 -28.28 -13.42
C ASN A 187 12.52 -27.30 -13.53
N ALA A 188 13.37 -27.27 -12.50
CA ALA A 188 14.64 -26.57 -12.47
C ALA A 188 15.73 -27.45 -11.85
N SER A 189 17.01 -27.18 -12.14
CA SER A 189 18.14 -27.93 -11.56
C SER A 189 19.41 -27.09 -11.44
N LEU A 190 20.25 -27.44 -10.48
CA LEU A 190 21.54 -26.81 -10.21
C LEU A 190 22.61 -27.88 -9.98
N ALA A 191 23.83 -27.64 -10.48
CA ALA A 191 24.94 -28.58 -10.32
C ALA A 191 25.30 -28.82 -8.83
N ALA A 192 25.28 -27.75 -8.03
CA ALA A 192 25.55 -27.79 -6.59
C ALA A 192 24.95 -26.57 -5.85
N MET A 193 24.82 -26.69 -4.53
CA MET A 193 24.58 -25.59 -3.59
C MET A 193 25.44 -25.82 -2.33
N ASN A 194 26.33 -24.88 -1.99
CA ASN A 194 27.15 -24.96 -0.78
C ASN A 194 26.35 -24.58 0.47
N THR A 195 26.97 -24.74 1.65
CA THR A 195 26.41 -24.27 2.93
C THR A 195 26.20 -22.76 2.91
N ASN A 196 24.98 -22.35 3.25
CA ASN A 196 24.44 -20.99 3.21
C ASN A 196 24.39 -20.33 1.82
N ASP A 197 24.57 -21.07 0.73
CA ASP A 197 24.30 -20.55 -0.62
C ASP A 197 22.79 -20.29 -0.76
N THR A 198 22.46 -19.09 -1.26
CA THR A 198 21.11 -18.72 -1.69
C THR A 198 21.11 -18.58 -3.21
N THR A 199 20.11 -19.17 -3.87
CA THR A 199 19.99 -19.20 -5.32
C THR A 199 18.54 -18.94 -5.72
N GLU A 200 18.32 -18.34 -6.89
CA GLU A 200 16.99 -18.16 -7.46
C GLU A 200 16.85 -19.09 -8.66
N VAL A 201 15.72 -19.78 -8.76
CA VAL A 201 15.33 -20.56 -9.94
C VAL A 201 13.91 -20.22 -10.35
N SER A 202 13.60 -20.45 -11.62
CA SER A 202 12.32 -20.08 -12.22
C SER A 202 11.54 -21.29 -12.71
N PHE A 203 10.23 -21.22 -12.58
CA PHE A 203 9.24 -22.11 -13.17
C PHE A 203 8.25 -21.28 -13.99
N THR A 204 7.50 -21.89 -14.90
CA THR A 204 6.46 -21.18 -15.65
C THR A 204 5.11 -21.86 -15.55
N PHE A 205 4.07 -21.06 -15.38
CA PHE A 205 2.68 -21.49 -15.28
C PHE A 205 1.78 -20.55 -16.10
N GLU A 206 0.54 -20.94 -16.31
CA GLU A 206 -0.53 -20.13 -16.89
C GLU A 206 -1.71 -20.14 -15.93
N VAL A 207 -2.43 -19.03 -15.85
CA VAL A 207 -3.61 -18.91 -14.99
C VAL A 207 -4.88 -18.85 -15.83
N ARG A 208 -5.96 -19.47 -15.33
CA ARG A 208 -7.24 -19.58 -16.05
C ARG A 208 -8.09 -18.32 -15.94
N ASP A 209 -9.06 -18.24 -16.86
CA ASP A 209 -9.96 -17.12 -17.15
C ASP A 209 -10.80 -16.59 -15.97
N ASN A 210 -10.79 -17.25 -14.81
CA ASN A 210 -11.60 -16.91 -13.63
C ASN A 210 -10.79 -16.58 -12.37
N LEU A 211 -9.50 -16.24 -12.51
CA LEU A 211 -8.68 -15.72 -11.41
C LEU A 211 -9.24 -14.39 -10.88
N ARG A 212 -9.45 -14.30 -9.56
CA ARG A 212 -9.83 -13.07 -8.86
C ARG A 212 -8.65 -12.41 -8.16
N GLU A 213 -8.84 -11.16 -7.75
CA GLU A 213 -7.86 -10.42 -6.95
C GLU A 213 -7.74 -11.05 -5.55
N GLY A 214 -6.52 -11.15 -5.01
CA GLY A 214 -6.25 -11.76 -3.71
C GLY A 214 -6.28 -13.29 -3.65
N GLU A 215 -6.58 -13.99 -4.76
CA GLU A 215 -6.60 -15.47 -4.79
C GLU A 215 -5.23 -16.05 -4.46
N VAL A 216 -5.20 -17.07 -3.60
CA VAL A 216 -3.97 -17.78 -3.23
C VAL A 216 -3.74 -18.92 -4.22
N LEU A 217 -2.62 -18.89 -4.92
CA LEU A 217 -2.17 -19.94 -5.83
C LEU A 217 -1.15 -20.84 -5.12
N PRO A 218 -1.54 -22.01 -4.59
CA PRO A 218 -0.63 -22.90 -3.87
C PRO A 218 0.19 -23.75 -4.84
N PHE A 219 1.48 -23.88 -4.56
CA PHE A 219 2.38 -24.82 -5.22
C PHE A 219 3.12 -25.65 -4.17
N ILE A 220 3.28 -26.94 -4.46
CA ILE A 220 4.19 -27.84 -3.74
C ILE A 220 5.48 -27.96 -4.54
N VAL A 221 6.63 -27.66 -3.92
CA VAL A 221 7.94 -27.94 -4.50
C VAL A 221 8.56 -29.19 -3.90
N ASP A 222 8.78 -30.21 -4.73
CA ASP A 222 9.65 -31.35 -4.42
C ASP A 222 11.11 -30.97 -4.68
N ILE A 223 11.97 -31.16 -3.67
CA ILE A 223 13.40 -30.88 -3.73
C ILE A 223 14.17 -32.20 -3.61
N ARG A 224 15.16 -32.42 -4.49
CA ARG A 224 16.03 -33.60 -4.45
C ARG A 224 17.48 -33.20 -4.66
N ALA A 225 18.40 -33.82 -3.91
CA ALA A 225 19.84 -33.67 -4.12
C ALA A 225 20.56 -34.94 -3.67
N ASP A 226 21.16 -35.66 -4.61
CA ASP A 226 21.76 -36.98 -4.37
C ASP A 226 20.82 -37.96 -3.63
N ASN A 227 21.04 -38.17 -2.31
CA ASN A 227 20.19 -39.02 -1.46
C ASN A 227 19.22 -38.22 -0.56
N TYR A 228 19.28 -36.89 -0.58
CA TYR A 228 18.37 -36.02 0.16
C TYR A 228 17.10 -35.74 -0.65
N THR A 229 15.97 -35.75 0.04
CA THR A 229 14.68 -35.29 -0.49
C THR A 229 14.00 -34.40 0.55
N ASP A 230 13.29 -33.37 0.09
CA ASP A 230 12.45 -32.51 0.92
C ASP A 230 11.28 -31.95 0.13
N ARG A 231 10.34 -31.31 0.84
CA ARG A 231 9.26 -30.52 0.23
C ARG A 231 9.10 -29.18 0.90
N ASP A 232 8.57 -28.24 0.13
CA ASP A 232 8.04 -26.98 0.62
C ASP A 232 6.69 -26.65 -0.01
N VAL A 233 5.99 -25.70 0.61
CA VAL A 233 4.81 -25.05 0.05
C VAL A 233 5.22 -23.63 -0.38
N ILE A 234 4.66 -23.18 -1.49
CA ILE A 234 4.77 -21.81 -2.01
C ILE A 234 3.34 -21.33 -2.23
N ASP A 235 2.88 -20.42 -1.37
CA ASP A 235 1.61 -19.74 -1.55
C ASP A 235 1.86 -18.39 -2.22
N LEU A 236 1.37 -18.23 -3.45
CA LEU A 236 1.49 -17.00 -4.21
C LEU A 236 0.13 -16.29 -4.24
N ILE A 237 0.03 -15.12 -3.60
CA ILE A 237 -1.16 -14.28 -3.72
C ILE A 237 -1.14 -13.61 -5.09
N ALA A 238 -2.08 -13.98 -5.96
CA ALA A 238 -2.28 -13.34 -7.25
C ALA A 238 -2.95 -11.98 -7.04
N ASN A 239 -2.32 -10.92 -7.55
CA ASN A 239 -2.79 -9.53 -7.45
C ASN A 239 -3.32 -9.21 -6.03
N PRO A 240 -2.47 -8.98 -5.01
CA PRO A 240 -2.95 -8.62 -3.69
C PRO A 240 -3.76 -7.31 -3.75
N PRO A 241 -4.94 -7.19 -3.12
CA PRO A 241 -5.78 -5.98 -3.14
C PRO A 241 -4.97 -4.72 -2.83
N GLN A 242 -5.01 -3.76 -3.76
CA GLN A 242 -4.21 -2.56 -3.70
C GLN A 242 -5.03 -1.42 -3.09
N VAL A 243 -4.43 -0.73 -2.12
CA VAL A 243 -5.05 0.39 -1.41
C VAL A 243 -4.04 1.51 -1.26
N LEU A 244 -4.41 2.71 -1.70
CA LEU A 244 -3.62 3.94 -1.54
C LEU A 244 -4.49 5.04 -0.94
N ASN A 245 -3.91 5.93 -0.14
CA ASN A 245 -4.67 6.92 0.64
C ASN A 245 -4.41 8.32 0.12
N HIS A 246 -5.49 9.07 -0.12
CA HIS A 246 -5.41 10.53 -0.16
C HIS A 246 -5.33 11.10 1.26
N ASP A 247 -4.53 12.14 1.46
CA ASP A 247 -4.44 12.88 2.72
C ASP A 247 -4.26 14.39 2.47
N THR A 248 -5.34 15.15 2.58
CA THR A 248 -5.32 16.61 2.43
C THR A 248 -4.83 17.34 3.70
N GLY A 249 -4.73 16.64 4.83
CA GLY A 249 -4.64 17.22 6.16
C GLY A 249 -5.97 17.05 6.95
N PRO A 250 -7.06 17.76 6.60
CA PRO A 250 -8.34 17.59 7.27
C PRO A 250 -9.19 16.43 6.72
N LEU A 251 -8.92 15.91 5.50
CA LEU A 251 -9.66 14.82 4.87
C LEU A 251 -8.71 13.70 4.42
N GLN A 252 -9.00 12.46 4.82
CA GLN A 252 -8.34 11.26 4.31
C GLN A 252 -9.36 10.26 3.76
N THR A 253 -9.06 9.62 2.64
CA THR A 253 -9.86 8.53 2.08
C THR A 253 -9.02 7.64 1.17
N SER A 254 -9.25 6.33 1.19
CA SER A 254 -8.57 5.40 0.28
C SER A 254 -9.22 5.31 -1.10
N ILE A 255 -8.40 4.95 -2.07
CA ILE A 255 -8.79 4.40 -3.37
C ILE A 255 -8.31 2.96 -3.46
N THR A 256 -9.09 2.09 -4.10
CA THR A 256 -8.77 0.65 -4.23
C THR A 256 -8.63 0.22 -5.70
N SER A 257 -7.99 -0.92 -5.94
CA SER A 257 -7.94 -1.57 -7.26
C SER A 257 -9.30 -2.11 -7.75
N GLN A 258 -10.24 -2.31 -6.83
CA GLN A 258 -11.56 -2.90 -7.06
C GLN A 258 -12.69 -1.86 -7.20
N GLY A 259 -12.36 -0.56 -7.20
CA GLY A 259 -13.33 0.53 -7.41
C GLY A 259 -14.04 1.04 -6.17
N ASN A 260 -13.71 0.51 -4.98
CA ASN A 260 -14.17 1.05 -3.71
C ASN A 260 -13.52 2.41 -3.41
N ILE A 261 -14.18 3.14 -2.52
CA ILE A 261 -13.69 4.37 -1.92
C ILE A 261 -13.72 4.15 -0.40
N GLY A 262 -12.58 4.39 0.26
CA GLY A 262 -12.42 4.24 1.69
C GLY A 262 -11.95 2.85 2.15
N PHE A 263 -12.71 1.80 1.86
CA PHE A 263 -12.45 0.42 2.35
C PHE A 263 -12.64 -0.62 1.23
N THR A 264 -11.82 -1.69 1.19
CA THR A 264 -12.00 -2.83 0.24
C THR A 264 -13.09 -3.82 0.69
N GLY A 265 -14.05 -3.36 1.49
CA GLY A 265 -14.95 -4.19 2.28
C GLY A 265 -15.84 -3.31 3.16
N PHE A 266 -16.39 -3.93 4.20
CA PHE A 266 -17.01 -3.20 5.31
C PHE A 266 -15.94 -2.65 6.27
N ALA A 267 -16.27 -1.58 7.00
CA ALA A 267 -15.41 -1.03 8.04
C ALA A 267 -15.04 -2.06 9.13
N ASP A 268 -13.99 -1.73 9.91
CA ASP A 268 -13.34 -2.55 10.94
C ASP A 268 -12.68 -3.88 10.50
N ASP A 269 -13.20 -4.55 9.46
CA ASP A 269 -12.72 -5.87 9.01
C ASP A 269 -11.94 -5.84 7.67
N SER A 270 -11.73 -4.67 7.04
CA SER A 270 -11.09 -4.57 5.72
C SER A 270 -9.95 -3.53 5.61
N PRO A 271 -8.97 -3.74 4.70
CA PRO A 271 -7.96 -2.74 4.35
C PRO A 271 -8.55 -1.41 3.85
N GLY A 272 -8.05 -0.30 4.39
CA GLY A 272 -8.44 1.04 3.97
C GLY A 272 -8.46 2.08 5.09
N VAL A 273 -8.80 3.29 4.70
CA VAL A 273 -9.13 4.44 5.54
C VAL A 273 -10.37 5.06 4.90
N GLY A 274 -11.52 4.92 5.55
CA GLY A 274 -12.87 5.23 5.04
C GLY A 274 -13.07 6.63 4.46
N PHE A 275 -13.85 7.45 5.16
CA PHE A 275 -13.93 8.89 4.89
C PHE A 275 -13.65 9.63 6.19
N VAL A 276 -12.37 9.86 6.46
CA VAL A 276 -11.93 10.52 7.70
C VAL A 276 -11.93 12.01 7.48
N PHE A 277 -12.78 12.75 8.20
CA PHE A 277 -12.79 14.21 8.19
C PHE A 277 -12.61 14.75 9.61
N ASN A 278 -11.61 15.62 9.79
CA ASN A 278 -11.20 16.15 11.09
C ASN A 278 -10.97 15.07 12.18
N HIS A 279 -10.35 13.95 11.78
CA HIS A 279 -9.97 12.76 12.58
C HIS A 279 -11.09 11.75 12.87
N ASP A 280 -12.34 12.04 12.54
CA ASP A 280 -13.47 11.10 12.67
C ASP A 280 -13.72 10.40 11.32
N ASN A 281 -13.88 9.08 11.30
CA ASN A 281 -14.37 8.35 10.12
C ASN A 281 -15.90 8.49 10.04
N TYR A 282 -16.43 8.77 8.84
CA TYR A 282 -17.87 8.89 8.59
C TYR A 282 -18.44 7.75 7.73
N LEU A 283 -17.64 6.73 7.38
CA LEU A 283 -17.97 5.76 6.33
C LEU A 283 -17.94 4.31 6.82
N PHE A 284 -18.99 3.55 6.51
CA PHE A 284 -19.02 2.09 6.69
C PHE A 284 -18.52 1.35 5.43
N GLU A 285 -19.08 1.70 4.27
CA GLU A 285 -18.66 1.21 2.95
C GLU A 285 -18.90 2.26 1.86
N GLY A 286 -18.11 2.25 0.79
CA GLY A 286 -18.28 3.19 -0.32
C GLY A 286 -17.67 2.69 -1.62
N GLY A 287 -18.25 3.08 -2.75
CA GLY A 287 -17.75 2.62 -4.04
C GLY A 287 -18.57 3.03 -5.26
N LEU A 288 -18.04 2.60 -6.41
CA LEU A 288 -18.63 2.80 -7.73
C LEU A 288 -19.78 1.81 -7.98
N MET A 289 -20.86 2.30 -8.59
CA MET A 289 -21.94 1.47 -9.12
C MET A 289 -22.31 1.93 -10.53
N ILE A 290 -22.34 0.99 -11.49
CA ILE A 290 -22.71 1.25 -12.89
C ILE A 290 -23.81 0.27 -13.29
N GLY A 291 -24.79 0.70 -14.10
CA GLY A 291 -25.82 -0.23 -14.59
C GLY A 291 -26.50 0.16 -15.89
N THR A 292 -27.02 -0.83 -16.61
CA THR A 292 -27.86 -0.68 -17.81
C THR A 292 -29.22 -1.40 -17.70
N GLY A 293 -29.41 -2.24 -16.68
CA GLY A 293 -30.60 -3.07 -16.51
C GLY A 293 -30.60 -3.88 -15.21
N VAL A 294 -31.72 -4.56 -14.94
CA VAL A 294 -32.01 -5.33 -13.69
C VAL A 294 -30.99 -6.44 -13.38
N GLN A 295 -30.27 -6.94 -14.37
CA GLN A 295 -29.25 -8.00 -14.20
C GLN A 295 -27.86 -7.55 -14.69
N THR A 296 -27.74 -6.30 -15.11
CA THR A 296 -26.54 -5.70 -15.68
C THR A 296 -26.21 -4.44 -14.89
N VAL A 297 -26.05 -4.67 -13.59
CA VAL A 297 -25.37 -3.79 -12.65
C VAL A 297 -23.96 -4.35 -12.46
N SER A 298 -22.99 -3.48 -12.25
CA SER A 298 -21.63 -3.84 -11.88
C SER A 298 -21.16 -2.88 -10.80
N ASP A 299 -20.75 -3.42 -9.65
CA ASP A 299 -20.31 -2.64 -8.50
C ASP A 299 -19.33 -3.38 -7.58
N CYS A 300 -18.91 -2.68 -6.53
CA CYS A 300 -18.00 -3.16 -5.50
C CYS A 300 -18.57 -2.96 -4.09
N ILE A 301 -19.91 -2.93 -3.94
CA ILE A 301 -20.58 -2.65 -2.66
C ILE A 301 -21.39 -3.87 -2.20
N ARG A 302 -21.99 -3.80 -1.01
CA ARG A 302 -22.82 -4.87 -0.43
C ARG A 302 -23.70 -5.58 -1.46
N GLY A 303 -23.60 -6.91 -1.47
CA GLY A 303 -24.30 -7.77 -2.41
C GLY A 303 -25.63 -8.31 -1.89
N ALA A 304 -26.19 -9.24 -2.67
CA ALA A 304 -27.51 -9.84 -2.48
C ALA A 304 -27.63 -10.85 -1.31
N ASP A 305 -26.58 -11.03 -0.50
CA ASP A 305 -26.64 -11.76 0.78
C ASP A 305 -26.55 -10.84 2.01
N GLY A 306 -26.13 -9.58 1.82
CA GLY A 306 -25.89 -8.60 2.87
C GLY A 306 -24.69 -8.92 3.78
N GLN A 307 -23.91 -9.96 3.48
CA GLN A 307 -22.76 -10.45 4.25
C GLN A 307 -21.44 -10.32 3.50
N THR A 308 -21.48 -10.18 2.17
CA THR A 308 -20.33 -9.82 1.33
C THR A 308 -20.61 -8.57 0.51
N GLN A 309 -19.56 -7.95 -0.01
CA GLN A 309 -19.66 -7.03 -1.14
C GLN A 309 -19.57 -7.83 -2.44
N ASP A 310 -20.20 -7.30 -3.50
CA ASP A 310 -19.91 -7.73 -4.85
C ASP A 310 -18.51 -7.24 -5.26
N ASP A 311 -17.91 -7.90 -6.25
CA ASP A 311 -16.51 -7.73 -6.68
C ASP A 311 -16.49 -7.85 -8.20
N ASP A 312 -17.17 -6.92 -8.86
CA ASP A 312 -17.46 -6.99 -10.30
C ASP A 312 -16.36 -6.34 -11.16
N PHE A 313 -15.55 -5.46 -10.56
CA PHE A 313 -14.48 -4.73 -11.22
C PHE A 313 -13.13 -5.46 -11.08
N ARG A 314 -12.54 -5.81 -12.21
CA ARG A 314 -11.18 -6.36 -12.30
C ARG A 314 -10.18 -5.27 -12.69
N PRO A 315 -9.09 -5.05 -11.96
CA PRO A 315 -8.03 -4.15 -12.40
C PRO A 315 -7.32 -4.68 -13.67
N ILE A 316 -6.95 -3.75 -14.55
CA ILE A 316 -6.08 -3.96 -15.72
C ILE A 316 -4.90 -2.96 -15.75
N SER A 317 -4.68 -2.26 -14.65
CA SER A 317 -3.45 -1.54 -14.33
C SER A 317 -3.15 -1.69 -12.84
N LEU A 318 -1.91 -1.46 -12.44
CA LEU A 318 -1.62 -1.21 -11.02
C LEU A 318 -2.34 0.06 -10.55
N LEU A 319 -2.70 0.10 -9.27
CA LEU A 319 -3.18 1.29 -8.60
C LEU A 319 -2.01 2.24 -8.37
N SER A 320 -2.19 3.52 -8.68
CA SER A 320 -1.14 4.53 -8.53
C SER A 320 -1.64 5.76 -7.78
N LEU A 321 -0.73 6.39 -7.03
CA LEU A 321 -0.92 7.67 -6.36
C LEU A 321 0.31 8.52 -6.61
N ILE A 322 0.13 9.61 -7.37
CA ILE A 322 1.18 10.53 -7.79
C ILE A 322 1.16 11.74 -6.84
N SER A 323 2.28 12.04 -6.19
CA SER A 323 2.41 13.26 -5.37
C SER A 323 3.82 13.87 -5.51
N PRO A 324 3.95 15.16 -5.87
CA PRO A 324 2.88 16.03 -6.35
C PRO A 324 2.33 15.56 -7.71
N GLY A 325 1.01 15.65 -7.90
CA GLY A 325 0.35 15.39 -9.20
C GLY A 325 0.52 16.54 -10.20
N GLU A 326 -0.05 16.38 -11.39
CA GLU A 326 -0.01 17.41 -12.44
C GLU A 326 -1.08 18.50 -12.23
N LEU A 327 -2.28 18.10 -11.83
CA LEU A 327 -3.47 18.95 -11.68
C LEU A 327 -3.83 19.17 -10.19
N ALA A 328 -3.44 18.25 -9.31
CA ALA A 328 -3.69 18.28 -7.86
C ALA A 328 -2.43 17.92 -7.03
N ASP A 329 -2.47 18.16 -5.72
CA ASP A 329 -1.32 17.86 -4.84
C ASP A 329 -1.13 16.34 -4.63
N GLU A 330 -2.20 15.57 -4.79
CA GLU A 330 -2.19 14.11 -4.93
C GLU A 330 -3.17 13.67 -6.01
N GLU A 331 -2.74 12.73 -6.86
CA GLU A 331 -3.55 12.19 -7.96
C GLU A 331 -3.56 10.67 -7.95
N GLY A 332 -4.73 10.08 -7.78
CA GLY A 332 -4.93 8.64 -7.91
C GLY A 332 -5.31 8.24 -9.33
N GLU A 333 -4.83 7.08 -9.80
CA GLU A 333 -5.26 6.49 -11.08
C GLU A 333 -5.29 4.96 -11.01
N ILE A 334 -6.40 4.39 -11.53
CA ILE A 334 -6.61 2.95 -11.75
C ILE A 334 -7.48 2.74 -13.00
N VAL A 335 -7.18 1.71 -13.77
CA VAL A 335 -8.00 1.24 -14.89
C VAL A 335 -8.54 -0.15 -14.59
N MET A 336 -9.86 -0.31 -14.71
CA MET A 336 -10.61 -1.52 -14.41
C MET A 336 -11.49 -1.93 -15.60
N VAL A 337 -11.97 -3.16 -15.59
CA VAL A 337 -13.06 -3.66 -16.45
C VAL A 337 -14.10 -4.39 -15.60
N ASP A 338 -15.36 -4.38 -16.00
CA ASP A 338 -16.47 -5.02 -15.27
C ASP A 338 -16.53 -6.55 -15.45
N SER A 339 -15.42 -7.20 -15.82
CA SER A 339 -15.42 -8.58 -16.29
C SER A 339 -15.63 -9.65 -15.19
N PHE A 340 -15.67 -9.27 -13.92
CA PHE A 340 -16.00 -10.19 -12.82
C PHE A 340 -17.50 -10.22 -12.48
N ALA A 341 -18.27 -9.26 -12.99
CA ALA A 341 -19.73 -9.26 -12.88
C ALA A 341 -20.34 -10.58 -13.38
N THR A 342 -21.41 -11.03 -12.73
CA THR A 342 -22.13 -12.24 -13.17
C THR A 342 -22.71 -12.08 -14.58
N HIS A 343 -23.11 -10.86 -14.95
CA HIS A 343 -23.47 -10.49 -16.32
C HIS A 343 -22.81 -9.14 -16.68
N PRO A 344 -21.58 -9.13 -17.21
CA PRO A 344 -20.85 -7.90 -17.47
C PRO A 344 -21.55 -7.07 -18.55
N ILE A 345 -21.57 -5.76 -18.36
CA ILE A 345 -22.02 -4.77 -19.35
C ILE A 345 -21.00 -4.72 -20.50
N GLY A 346 -19.71 -4.94 -20.20
CA GLY A 346 -18.61 -4.91 -21.16
C GLY A 346 -17.99 -3.52 -21.22
N LEU A 347 -17.49 -3.04 -20.09
CA LEU A 347 -16.98 -1.69 -19.88
C LEU A 347 -15.51 -1.68 -19.50
N LYS A 348 -14.83 -0.61 -19.87
CA LYS A 348 -13.56 -0.21 -19.29
C LYS A 348 -13.75 1.10 -18.53
N ILE A 349 -13.32 1.10 -17.28
CA ILE A 349 -13.48 2.21 -16.34
C ILE A 349 -12.09 2.74 -16.01
N SER A 350 -11.79 3.98 -16.38
CA SER A 350 -10.58 4.66 -15.91
C SER A 350 -10.99 5.63 -14.80
N GLN A 351 -10.66 5.31 -13.55
CA GLN A 351 -10.86 6.18 -12.40
C GLN A 351 -9.62 7.06 -12.21
N LYS A 352 -9.85 8.36 -12.02
CA LYS A 352 -8.86 9.32 -11.52
C LYS A 352 -9.41 10.02 -10.29
N SER A 353 -8.58 10.27 -9.29
CA SER A 353 -8.96 11.02 -8.09
C SER A 353 -8.00 12.17 -7.84
N TYR A 354 -8.51 13.30 -7.34
CA TYR A 354 -7.77 14.55 -7.17
C TYR A 354 -7.98 15.10 -5.76
N ALA A 355 -6.90 15.22 -4.98
CA ALA A 355 -6.92 15.78 -3.63
C ALA A 355 -5.94 16.95 -3.51
N PHE A 356 -6.33 17.97 -2.75
CA PHE A 356 -5.60 19.23 -2.63
C PHE A 356 -5.19 19.47 -1.17
N LYS A 357 -3.94 19.86 -0.93
CA LYS A 357 -3.42 20.23 0.39
C LYS A 357 -3.43 21.74 0.62
N VAL A 358 -3.93 22.50 -0.35
CA VAL A 358 -4.00 23.97 -0.32
C VAL A 358 -5.42 24.47 -0.05
N GLU A 359 -5.55 25.31 0.97
CA GLU A 359 -6.79 26.04 1.28
C GLU A 359 -7.21 26.93 0.09
N PRO A 360 -8.50 26.97 -0.30
CA PRO A 360 -9.66 26.44 0.42
C PRO A 360 -10.15 25.05 -0.06
N PHE A 361 -9.31 24.25 -0.73
CA PHE A 361 -9.71 23.04 -1.45
C PHE A 361 -9.45 21.72 -0.69
N THR A 362 -9.09 21.81 0.59
CA THR A 362 -8.67 20.67 1.42
C THR A 362 -9.79 19.72 1.84
N ASP A 363 -11.05 20.15 1.71
CA ASP A 363 -12.18 19.50 2.37
C ASP A 363 -12.97 18.58 1.43
N PHE A 364 -12.42 18.24 0.27
CA PHE A 364 -13.04 17.31 -0.68
C PHE A 364 -12.02 16.60 -1.56
N VAL A 365 -12.43 15.46 -2.12
CA VAL A 365 -11.72 14.75 -3.19
C VAL A 365 -12.63 14.69 -4.41
N ILE A 366 -12.09 14.99 -5.59
CA ILE A 366 -12.81 14.87 -6.86
C ILE A 366 -12.50 13.51 -7.47
N PHE A 367 -13.52 12.71 -7.74
CA PHE A 367 -13.43 11.44 -8.46
C PHE A 367 -13.95 11.61 -9.87
N LYS A 368 -13.15 11.25 -10.87
CA LYS A 368 -13.46 11.30 -12.30
C LYS A 368 -13.43 9.89 -12.87
N TYR A 369 -14.47 9.52 -13.60
CA TYR A 369 -14.58 8.24 -14.30
C TYR A 369 -14.70 8.48 -15.80
N ILE A 370 -13.84 7.83 -16.57
CA ILE A 370 -13.98 7.69 -18.03
C ILE A 370 -14.45 6.26 -18.27
N VAL A 371 -15.70 6.11 -18.71
CA VAL A 371 -16.35 4.81 -18.94
C VAL A 371 -16.49 4.58 -20.44
N GLU A 372 -15.75 3.60 -20.96
CA GLU A 372 -15.67 3.20 -22.36
C GLU A 372 -16.45 1.89 -22.59
N ASN A 373 -17.29 1.84 -23.62
CA ASN A 373 -17.96 0.61 -24.03
C ASN A 373 -17.04 -0.28 -24.87
N LEU A 374 -16.62 -1.42 -24.30
CA LEU A 374 -15.81 -2.44 -24.99
C LEU A 374 -16.66 -3.43 -25.81
N SER A 375 -17.98 -3.45 -25.63
CA SER A 375 -18.86 -4.41 -26.30
C SER A 375 -19.07 -4.07 -27.78
N ALA A 376 -19.49 -5.07 -28.57
CA ALA A 376 -19.82 -4.90 -29.98
C ALA A 376 -21.20 -4.23 -30.20
N GLU A 377 -21.99 -4.04 -29.15
CA GLU A 377 -23.34 -3.48 -29.19
C GLU A 377 -23.38 -2.08 -28.54
N THR A 378 -24.42 -1.30 -28.82
CA THR A 378 -24.61 0.00 -28.14
C THR A 378 -25.17 -0.22 -26.74
N GLN A 379 -24.44 0.22 -25.70
CA GLN A 379 -25.00 0.29 -24.35
C GLN A 379 -26.02 1.42 -24.31
N ASN A 380 -27.24 1.12 -23.88
CA ASN A 380 -28.31 2.10 -23.73
C ASN A 380 -28.73 2.17 -22.27
N ASN A 381 -29.20 3.35 -21.83
CA ASN A 381 -29.62 3.59 -20.45
C ASN A 381 -28.52 3.32 -19.41
N LEU A 382 -27.26 3.65 -19.74
CA LEU A 382 -26.15 3.54 -18.80
C LEU A 382 -26.26 4.61 -17.72
N TYR A 383 -26.30 4.20 -16.46
CA TYR A 383 -26.21 5.07 -15.28
C TYR A 383 -24.92 4.78 -14.54
N ILE A 384 -24.28 5.84 -14.02
CA ILE A 384 -23.04 5.76 -13.24
C ILE A 384 -23.27 6.56 -11.96
N GLY A 385 -23.01 5.97 -10.80
CA GLY A 385 -23.19 6.60 -9.51
C GLY A 385 -22.17 6.16 -8.47
N LEU A 386 -22.09 6.94 -7.39
CA LEU A 386 -21.35 6.57 -6.19
C LEU A 386 -22.34 6.27 -5.07
N PHE A 387 -22.13 5.12 -4.43
CA PHE A 387 -22.82 4.70 -3.22
C PHE A 387 -21.89 4.90 -2.02
N PHE A 388 -22.45 5.39 -0.92
CA PHE A 388 -21.77 5.49 0.37
C PHE A 388 -22.75 5.18 1.47
N ASP A 389 -22.35 4.28 2.35
CA ASP A 389 -23.01 3.92 3.61
C ASP A 389 -22.34 4.73 4.73
N TRP A 390 -23.08 5.64 5.39
CA TRP A 390 -22.50 6.67 6.24
C TRP A 390 -22.77 6.43 7.74
N ASP A 391 -21.71 6.15 8.48
CA ASP A 391 -21.66 6.15 9.95
C ASP A 391 -21.20 7.51 10.47
N ILE A 392 -22.05 8.54 10.44
CA ILE A 392 -21.68 9.86 10.99
C ILE A 392 -21.97 9.91 12.50
N ASN A 393 -23.05 9.23 12.92
CA ASN A 393 -23.43 8.97 14.30
C ASN A 393 -23.18 7.50 14.68
N GLU A 394 -23.33 7.18 15.97
CA GLU A 394 -23.43 5.78 16.42
C GLU A 394 -24.68 5.10 15.80
N ASP A 395 -24.53 3.83 15.42
CA ASP A 395 -25.39 3.01 14.56
C ASP A 395 -26.87 3.44 14.55
N ALA A 396 -27.34 3.88 13.38
CA ALA A 396 -28.73 4.21 13.05
C ALA A 396 -29.32 5.50 13.64
N GLN A 397 -28.52 6.57 13.79
CA GLN A 397 -29.03 7.90 14.17
C GLN A 397 -28.70 9.01 13.16
N ASP A 398 -28.36 8.65 11.94
CA ASP A 398 -27.98 9.56 10.87
C ASP A 398 -29.17 10.21 10.19
N PHE A 399 -28.87 11.27 9.45
CA PHE A 399 -29.85 12.06 8.71
C PHE A 399 -29.33 12.27 7.29
N ALA A 400 -30.19 12.12 6.29
CA ALA A 400 -29.81 12.32 4.89
C ALA A 400 -30.73 13.33 4.19
N ARG A 401 -30.17 14.10 3.25
CA ARG A 401 -30.82 15.22 2.55
C ARG A 401 -30.33 15.33 1.09
N PHE A 402 -31.05 16.10 0.28
CA PHE A 402 -30.68 16.40 -1.11
C PHE A 402 -30.82 17.88 -1.46
N ASP A 403 -29.78 18.48 -2.03
CA ASP A 403 -29.81 19.81 -2.66
C ASP A 403 -29.92 19.66 -4.18
N ALA A 404 -31.15 19.75 -4.69
CA ALA A 404 -31.47 19.67 -6.11
C ALA A 404 -30.92 20.83 -6.95
N MET A 405 -30.53 21.96 -6.35
CA MET A 405 -29.89 23.06 -7.08
C MET A 405 -28.38 22.82 -7.28
N LYS A 406 -27.77 21.95 -6.48
CA LYS A 406 -26.34 21.59 -6.56
C LYS A 406 -26.09 20.16 -7.03
N ASN A 407 -27.13 19.36 -7.30
CA ASN A 407 -27.04 17.93 -7.60
C ASN A 407 -26.22 17.17 -6.53
N MET A 408 -26.55 17.42 -5.26
CA MET A 408 -25.75 16.98 -4.12
C MET A 408 -26.61 16.27 -3.07
N GLY A 409 -26.30 14.99 -2.82
CA GLY A 409 -26.74 14.26 -1.64
C GLY A 409 -25.82 14.53 -0.47
N TYR A 410 -26.35 14.57 0.75
CA TYR A 410 -25.52 14.72 1.95
C TYR A 410 -26.13 14.02 3.16
N ALA A 411 -25.26 13.42 3.97
CA ALA A 411 -25.54 12.89 5.29
C ALA A 411 -24.98 13.82 6.37
N LEU A 412 -25.61 13.84 7.55
CA LEU A 412 -25.29 14.78 8.62
C LEU A 412 -25.66 14.23 10.01
N ASN A 413 -24.90 14.62 11.03
CA ASN A 413 -25.11 14.15 12.40
C ASN A 413 -26.33 14.76 13.13
N SER A 414 -26.82 15.94 12.73
CA SER A 414 -27.98 16.61 13.36
C SER A 414 -28.64 17.65 12.46
N ILE A 415 -29.98 17.67 12.39
CA ILE A 415 -30.73 18.62 11.55
C ILE A 415 -30.54 20.08 12.01
N ASP A 416 -30.61 20.35 13.32
CA ASP A 416 -30.70 21.73 13.84
C ASP A 416 -29.37 22.47 13.77
N ARG A 417 -28.27 21.75 14.02
CA ARG A 417 -26.89 22.25 14.09
C ARG A 417 -25.90 21.14 13.75
N PRO A 418 -25.80 20.73 12.47
CA PRO A 418 -24.84 19.70 12.08
C PRO A 418 -23.41 20.18 12.33
N THR A 419 -22.58 19.30 12.86
CA THR A 419 -21.13 19.52 13.08
C THR A 419 -20.25 18.52 12.33
N GLN A 420 -20.83 17.46 11.80
CA GLN A 420 -20.19 16.44 10.98
C GLN A 420 -21.12 16.20 9.79
N ILE A 421 -20.60 16.39 8.58
CA ILE A 421 -21.35 16.31 7.32
C ILE A 421 -20.46 15.65 6.27
N ALA A 422 -21.01 14.65 5.59
CA ALA A 422 -20.44 14.06 4.38
C ALA A 422 -21.39 14.28 3.20
N ALA A 423 -20.87 14.53 2.01
CA ALA A 423 -21.71 14.79 0.84
C ALA A 423 -21.10 14.28 -0.46
N THR A 424 -21.97 13.84 -1.37
CA THR A 424 -21.62 13.46 -2.74
C THR A 424 -22.33 14.37 -3.72
N LYS A 425 -21.56 15.04 -4.57
CA LYS A 425 -22.08 15.97 -5.59
C LYS A 425 -21.68 15.52 -6.99
N VAL A 426 -22.63 15.52 -7.94
CA VAL A 426 -22.30 15.40 -9.37
C VAL A 426 -21.71 16.73 -9.88
N LEU A 427 -20.54 16.67 -10.51
CA LEU A 427 -19.84 17.85 -11.08
C LEU A 427 -20.08 17.99 -12.58
N THR A 428 -20.14 16.87 -13.31
CA THR A 428 -20.23 16.87 -14.77
C THR A 428 -21.67 17.05 -15.26
N ALA A 429 -21.86 17.95 -16.24
CA ALA A 429 -23.05 17.97 -17.09
C ALA A 429 -22.74 17.19 -18.38
N PRO A 430 -23.19 15.93 -18.50
CA PRO A 430 -24.56 15.71 -18.93
C PRO A 430 -25.29 14.57 -18.19
N GLY A 431 -26.62 14.54 -18.33
CA GLY A 431 -27.52 13.57 -17.70
C GLY A 431 -28.56 14.22 -16.79
N ALA A 432 -29.63 13.50 -16.49
CA ALA A 432 -30.48 13.81 -15.34
C ALA A 432 -29.83 13.19 -14.09
N THR A 433 -29.59 14.01 -13.07
CA THR A 433 -29.16 13.48 -11.76
C THR A 433 -30.28 12.62 -11.19
N SER A 434 -29.94 11.38 -10.83
CA SER A 434 -30.76 10.52 -9.98
C SER A 434 -30.16 10.51 -8.57
N TYR A 435 -31.01 10.44 -7.55
CA TYR A 435 -30.57 10.47 -6.17
C TYR A 435 -31.53 9.71 -5.26
N ARG A 436 -30.98 8.97 -4.29
CA ARG A 436 -31.72 8.34 -3.21
C ARG A 436 -30.94 8.38 -1.89
N SER A 437 -31.59 8.86 -0.84
CA SER A 437 -31.31 8.50 0.56
C SER A 437 -31.95 7.13 0.83
N ILE A 438 -31.15 6.16 1.25
CA ILE A 438 -31.54 4.76 1.45
C ILE A 438 -31.63 4.51 2.96
N ASN A 439 -32.73 3.89 3.42
CA ASN A 439 -32.88 3.52 4.82
C ASN A 439 -32.36 2.10 4.97
N ASN A 440 -31.12 1.91 5.42
CA ASN A 440 -30.46 0.59 5.35
C ASN A 440 -31.27 -0.51 6.07
N PRO A 441 -31.85 -0.30 7.28
CA PRO A 441 -32.75 -1.27 7.92
C PRO A 441 -33.98 -1.68 7.08
N ALA A 442 -34.56 -0.77 6.29
CA ALA A 442 -35.81 -1.01 5.55
C ALA A 442 -35.61 -1.35 4.06
N ASP A 443 -34.55 -0.82 3.44
CA ASP A 443 -34.23 -0.96 2.01
C ASP A 443 -33.14 -2.02 1.74
N ILE A 444 -32.29 -2.38 2.73
CA ILE A 444 -31.16 -3.32 2.56
C ILE A 444 -31.26 -4.52 3.53
N TYR A 445 -31.21 -4.30 4.85
CA TYR A 445 -31.15 -5.39 5.83
C TYR A 445 -32.50 -6.11 6.02
N GLY A 446 -33.61 -5.39 5.77
CA GLY A 446 -34.97 -5.80 6.16
C GLY A 446 -36.04 -5.48 5.13
N GLY A 447 -35.67 -5.39 3.84
CA GLY A 447 -36.62 -5.24 2.73
C GLY A 447 -37.62 -6.40 2.62
N THR A 448 -38.42 -6.46 1.55
CA THR A 448 -39.54 -7.43 1.44
C THR A 448 -39.18 -8.92 1.57
N ALA A 449 -37.89 -9.30 1.52
CA ALA A 449 -37.41 -10.64 1.88
C ALA A 449 -36.19 -10.68 2.82
N GLY A 450 -35.67 -9.53 3.33
CA GLY A 450 -34.53 -9.47 4.27
C GLY A 450 -33.24 -10.11 3.73
N ASN A 451 -32.74 -9.59 2.61
CA ASN A 451 -31.86 -10.32 1.69
C ASN A 451 -30.77 -9.45 1.03
N GLY A 452 -30.12 -8.57 1.80
CA GLY A 452 -29.04 -7.72 1.29
C GLY A 452 -29.49 -6.72 0.24
N PHE A 453 -28.58 -6.30 -0.64
CA PHE A 453 -28.84 -5.31 -1.68
C PHE A 453 -28.76 -5.98 -3.06
N THR A 454 -29.90 -6.27 -3.69
CA THR A 454 -29.95 -7.04 -4.95
C THR A 454 -29.78 -6.17 -6.19
N ASP A 455 -29.35 -6.74 -7.32
CA ASP A 455 -29.28 -6.07 -8.63
C ASP A 455 -30.59 -5.35 -9.00
N LEU A 456 -31.74 -5.91 -8.60
CA LEU A 456 -33.06 -5.31 -8.83
C LEU A 456 -33.25 -4.02 -8.01
N GLU A 457 -32.82 -4.01 -6.75
CA GLU A 457 -32.86 -2.82 -5.89
C GLU A 457 -31.81 -1.80 -6.35
N LYS A 458 -30.56 -2.23 -6.57
CA LYS A 458 -29.45 -1.42 -7.10
C LYS A 458 -29.84 -0.73 -8.40
N TRP A 459 -30.34 -1.48 -9.39
CA TRP A 459 -30.83 -0.93 -10.66
C TRP A 459 -31.98 0.05 -10.47
N ASN A 460 -32.96 -0.27 -9.62
CA ASN A 460 -34.05 0.67 -9.36
C ASN A 460 -33.54 1.96 -8.73
N PHE A 461 -32.60 1.90 -7.79
CA PHE A 461 -32.09 3.08 -7.12
C PHE A 461 -31.21 3.94 -8.06
N LEU A 462 -30.45 3.32 -8.98
CA LEU A 462 -29.69 4.03 -10.02
C LEU A 462 -30.56 4.87 -10.96
N LYS A 463 -31.64 4.29 -11.50
CA LYS A 463 -32.33 4.80 -12.71
C LYS A 463 -33.63 5.58 -12.46
N ASP A 464 -34.19 5.59 -11.24
CA ASP A 464 -35.55 6.10 -10.98
C ASP A 464 -35.61 7.61 -10.62
N GLY A 465 -34.59 8.38 -11.00
CA GLY A 465 -34.56 9.83 -10.79
C GLY A 465 -34.36 10.23 -9.32
N ILE A 466 -34.95 11.36 -8.94
CA ILE A 466 -34.93 11.87 -7.56
C ILE A 466 -36.02 11.16 -6.75
N GLN A 467 -35.60 10.31 -5.81
CA GLN A 467 -36.47 9.43 -5.02
C GLN A 467 -36.62 9.97 -3.58
N THR A 468 -36.41 9.12 -2.58
CA THR A 468 -36.30 9.51 -1.17
C THR A 468 -35.17 10.55 -1.02
N THR A 469 -35.52 11.77 -0.63
CA THR A 469 -34.59 12.91 -0.49
C THR A 469 -34.39 13.35 0.96
N THR A 470 -34.99 12.64 1.91
CA THR A 470 -35.00 12.98 3.33
C THR A 470 -35.16 11.70 4.14
N LEU A 471 -34.20 11.45 5.03
CA LEU A 471 -34.28 10.44 6.09
C LEU A 471 -33.82 11.07 7.40
N ASP A 472 -34.45 10.68 8.51
CA ASP A 472 -34.21 11.23 9.84
C ASP A 472 -34.00 10.12 10.87
N SER A 473 -32.91 10.21 11.64
CA SER A 473 -32.61 9.33 12.78
C SER A 473 -32.70 7.84 12.42
N THR A 474 -31.95 7.44 11.41
CA THR A 474 -31.87 6.05 10.93
C THR A 474 -30.49 5.79 10.34
N ASP A 475 -30.17 4.54 10.04
CA ASP A 475 -28.92 4.19 9.35
C ASP A 475 -29.11 4.49 7.85
N VAL A 476 -28.20 5.31 7.26
CA VAL A 476 -28.38 5.94 5.95
C VAL A 476 -27.22 5.69 4.98
N SER A 477 -27.55 5.03 3.87
CA SER A 477 -26.75 5.16 2.66
C SER A 477 -27.25 6.29 1.76
N THR A 478 -26.36 6.83 0.93
CA THR A 478 -26.71 7.73 -0.17
C THR A 478 -26.21 7.19 -1.49
N LEU A 479 -27.06 7.18 -2.50
CA LEU A 479 -26.69 6.90 -3.89
C LEU A 479 -26.87 8.17 -4.73
N THR A 480 -25.79 8.66 -5.32
CA THR A 480 -25.78 9.85 -6.20
C THR A 480 -25.32 9.45 -7.59
N THR A 481 -26.18 9.66 -8.59
CA THR A 481 -26.06 9.02 -9.92
C THR A 481 -26.29 10.02 -11.06
N THR A 482 -25.64 9.81 -12.20
CA THR A 482 -25.91 10.54 -13.45
C THR A 482 -26.12 9.59 -14.63
N GLY A 483 -26.94 10.02 -15.59
CA GLY A 483 -27.37 9.25 -16.77
C GLY A 483 -28.74 9.72 -17.27
N PRO A 484 -29.43 8.96 -18.13
CA PRO A 484 -28.91 7.83 -18.89
C PRO A 484 -27.93 8.28 -19.98
N PHE A 485 -26.86 7.53 -20.19
CA PHE A 485 -25.99 7.64 -21.35
C PHE A 485 -26.26 6.52 -22.35
N ASN A 486 -25.99 6.80 -23.62
CA ASN A 486 -25.95 5.78 -24.68
C ASN A 486 -24.54 5.80 -25.29
N LEU A 487 -23.85 4.66 -25.25
CA LEU A 487 -22.48 4.50 -25.73
C LEU A 487 -22.44 3.50 -26.89
N ALA A 488 -22.11 3.98 -28.08
CA ALA A 488 -21.73 3.10 -29.19
C ALA A 488 -20.45 2.30 -28.86
N PRO A 489 -20.15 1.20 -29.57
CA PRO A 489 -18.88 0.48 -29.41
C PRO A 489 -17.66 1.40 -29.52
N GLY A 490 -16.75 1.32 -28.54
CA GLY A 490 -15.57 2.19 -28.42
C GLY A 490 -15.85 3.66 -28.06
N GLN A 491 -17.11 4.02 -27.76
CA GLN A 491 -17.44 5.35 -27.25
C GLN A 491 -17.25 5.41 -25.74
N SER A 492 -16.74 6.54 -25.24
CA SER A 492 -16.62 6.84 -23.82
C SER A 492 -17.58 7.96 -23.38
N VAL A 493 -17.95 7.94 -22.10
CA VAL A 493 -18.47 9.11 -21.36
C VAL A 493 -17.52 9.46 -20.23
N GLU A 494 -17.41 10.75 -19.93
CA GLU A 494 -16.73 11.27 -18.76
C GLU A 494 -17.76 11.76 -17.75
N VAL A 495 -17.64 11.31 -16.49
CA VAL A 495 -18.44 11.77 -15.36
C VAL A 495 -17.53 12.03 -14.17
N ALA A 496 -17.90 12.96 -13.28
CA ALA A 496 -17.15 13.27 -12.09
C ALA A 496 -18.06 13.65 -10.92
N PHE A 497 -17.57 13.32 -9.74
CA PHE A 497 -18.21 13.53 -8.45
C PHE A 497 -17.22 14.23 -7.50
N ALA A 498 -17.73 15.04 -6.58
CA ALA A 498 -16.98 15.47 -5.40
C ALA A 498 -17.52 14.75 -4.17
N VAL A 499 -16.62 14.18 -3.38
CA VAL A 499 -16.91 13.65 -2.03
C VAL A 499 -16.37 14.67 -1.03
N ILE A 500 -17.25 15.25 -0.21
CA ILE A 500 -17.03 16.52 0.49
C ILE A 500 -17.27 16.34 2.00
N GLY A 501 -16.34 16.84 2.82
CA GLY A 501 -16.51 17.01 4.26
C GLY A 501 -16.88 18.45 4.62
N ALA A 502 -17.66 18.63 5.68
CA ALA A 502 -17.95 19.95 6.25
C ALA A 502 -18.33 19.89 7.75
N ASN A 503 -17.99 20.96 8.49
CA ASN A 503 -18.36 21.12 9.90
C ASN A 503 -19.65 21.93 10.12
N ASP A 504 -20.23 22.50 9.05
CA ASP A 504 -21.53 23.15 9.08
C ASP A 504 -22.10 23.32 7.66
N MET A 505 -23.38 23.70 7.55
CA MET A 505 -24.08 23.89 6.27
C MET A 505 -23.49 25.01 5.40
N GLN A 506 -22.82 26.02 5.98
CA GLN A 506 -22.18 27.09 5.22
C GLN A 506 -20.86 26.60 4.60
N GLN A 507 -20.07 25.83 5.34
CA GLN A 507 -18.88 25.16 4.83
C GLN A 507 -19.26 24.14 3.75
N LEU A 508 -20.33 23.34 3.94
CA LEU A 508 -20.82 22.40 2.92
C LEU A 508 -21.12 23.11 1.58
N VAL A 509 -21.92 24.19 1.63
CA VAL A 509 -22.28 24.97 0.43
C VAL A 509 -21.03 25.54 -0.24
N LYS A 510 -20.11 26.13 0.53
CA LYS A 510 -18.84 26.67 0.03
C LYS A 510 -17.99 25.58 -0.65
N ASN A 511 -17.84 24.42 -0.02
CA ASN A 511 -16.99 23.34 -0.52
C ASN A 511 -17.59 22.72 -1.80
N ALA A 512 -18.92 22.57 -1.86
CA ALA A 512 -19.64 22.14 -3.06
C ALA A 512 -19.59 23.14 -4.24
N GLU A 513 -19.43 24.44 -3.96
CA GLU A 513 -19.20 25.48 -4.96
C GLU A 513 -17.73 25.49 -5.42
N LEU A 514 -16.77 25.31 -4.51
CA LEU A 514 -15.34 25.24 -4.83
C LEU A 514 -14.99 24.00 -5.67
N ALA A 515 -15.57 22.83 -5.37
CA ALA A 515 -15.36 21.62 -6.17
C ALA A 515 -15.92 21.78 -7.60
N GLN A 516 -17.08 22.44 -7.75
CA GLN A 516 -17.62 22.79 -9.08
C GLN A 516 -16.71 23.78 -9.80
N PHE A 517 -16.23 24.80 -9.11
CA PHE A 517 -15.36 25.83 -9.67
C PHE A 517 -14.06 25.22 -10.22
N LEU A 518 -13.43 24.30 -9.47
CA LEU A 518 -12.25 23.54 -9.92
C LEU A 518 -12.54 22.68 -11.16
N TRP A 519 -13.70 22.02 -11.20
CA TRP A 519 -14.12 21.20 -12.33
C TRP A 519 -14.35 22.04 -13.60
N ASP A 520 -15.17 23.08 -13.49
CA ASP A 520 -15.58 23.93 -14.62
C ASP A 520 -14.43 24.71 -15.26
N HIS A 521 -13.34 24.96 -14.52
CA HIS A 521 -12.17 25.71 -14.97
C HIS A 521 -10.95 24.83 -15.23
N ASN A 522 -11.13 23.52 -15.48
CA ASN A 522 -10.05 22.58 -15.80
C ASN A 522 -8.89 22.61 -14.78
N LEU A 523 -9.14 22.30 -13.50
CA LEU A 523 -8.18 22.00 -12.41
C LEU A 523 -6.87 22.87 -12.38
N ILE A 524 -5.95 22.63 -13.33
CA ILE A 524 -4.81 23.46 -13.74
C ILE A 524 -5.09 24.98 -13.69
N ALA A 525 -6.14 25.49 -14.34
CA ALA A 525 -6.21 26.92 -14.69
C ALA A 525 -6.40 27.86 -13.48
N ILE A 526 -6.78 27.32 -12.31
CA ILE A 526 -6.89 28.06 -11.05
C ILE A 526 -5.55 28.08 -10.30
N LEU A 527 -4.74 27.01 -10.43
CA LEU A 527 -3.39 26.93 -9.88
C LEU A 527 -2.36 27.81 -10.63
N ASP A 528 -2.71 28.27 -11.84
CA ASP A 528 -1.89 29.18 -12.67
C ASP A 528 -1.78 30.62 -12.09
N THR A 529 -2.38 30.87 -10.91
CA THR A 529 -2.24 32.11 -10.14
C THR A 529 -1.06 32.10 -9.15
N ARG A 530 -0.29 31.01 -9.07
CA ARG A 530 0.92 30.90 -8.25
C ARG A 530 2.00 31.88 -8.76
N PRO A 531 2.70 32.65 -7.90
CA PRO A 531 3.83 33.48 -8.34
C PRO A 531 4.97 32.60 -8.89
N PRO A 532 5.68 33.02 -9.96
CA PRO A 532 6.68 32.19 -10.61
C PRO A 532 7.86 31.88 -9.69
N VAL A 533 8.10 30.59 -9.44
CA VAL A 533 9.26 30.12 -8.70
C VAL A 533 10.48 30.16 -9.61
N THR A 534 11.47 30.96 -9.20
CA THR A 534 12.81 30.95 -9.80
C THR A 534 13.73 30.14 -8.90
N THR A 535 14.35 29.09 -9.42
CA THR A 535 15.32 28.29 -8.66
C THR A 535 16.74 28.71 -9.05
N THR A 536 17.57 28.99 -8.04
CA THR A 536 18.98 29.37 -8.22
C THR A 536 19.86 28.35 -7.50
N ASN A 537 20.58 27.55 -8.28
CA ASN A 537 21.46 26.48 -7.81
C ASN A 537 22.93 26.86 -8.03
N ILE A 538 23.77 26.59 -7.02
CA ILE A 538 25.20 26.89 -7.03
C ILE A 538 25.95 25.58 -6.81
N PHE A 539 26.83 25.24 -7.74
CA PHE A 539 27.66 24.03 -7.69
C PHE A 539 29.13 24.41 -7.51
N GLN A 540 29.78 23.81 -6.51
CA GLN A 540 31.22 23.98 -6.27
C GLN A 540 31.99 22.88 -7.00
N ASN A 541 32.95 23.27 -7.86
CA ASN A 541 33.77 22.30 -8.59
C ASN A 541 34.79 21.63 -7.62
N PRO A 542 34.80 20.29 -7.46
CA PRO A 542 35.67 19.62 -6.48
C PRO A 542 37.19 19.76 -6.75
N ALA A 543 37.59 20.16 -7.95
CA ALA A 543 38.99 20.33 -8.33
C ALA A 543 39.54 21.71 -7.90
N ALA A 544 39.88 21.85 -6.61
CA ALA A 544 40.82 22.82 -6.02
C ALA A 544 40.94 24.21 -6.70
N SER A 545 39.83 24.88 -7.00
CA SER A 545 39.84 26.08 -7.85
C SER A 545 38.88 27.17 -7.37
N GLN A 546 39.21 28.40 -7.75
CA GLN A 546 38.57 29.65 -7.30
C GLN A 546 37.20 29.90 -7.96
N PHE A 547 36.56 28.89 -8.54
CA PHE A 547 35.38 29.04 -9.39
C PHE A 547 34.15 28.30 -8.87
N ALA A 548 32.97 28.92 -9.00
CA ALA A 548 31.69 28.25 -8.86
C ALA A 548 30.88 28.33 -10.16
N GLU A 549 30.09 27.29 -10.41
CA GLU A 549 29.11 27.24 -11.48
C GLU A 549 27.73 27.59 -10.94
N ILE A 550 27.03 28.53 -11.60
CA ILE A 550 25.68 28.92 -11.22
C ILE A 550 24.73 28.59 -12.37
N VAL A 551 23.65 27.90 -12.01
CA VAL A 551 22.55 27.54 -12.91
C VAL A 551 21.27 28.17 -12.36
N VAL A 552 20.60 28.96 -13.20
CA VAL A 552 19.28 29.52 -12.90
C VAL A 552 18.25 28.85 -13.81
N THR A 553 17.19 28.36 -13.18
CA THR A 553 16.06 27.69 -13.80
C THR A 553 14.76 28.36 -13.35
N ALA A 554 13.81 28.51 -14.28
CA ALA A 554 12.47 28.99 -14.01
C ALA A 554 11.48 27.89 -14.41
N ASP A 555 10.51 27.60 -13.55
CA ASP A 555 9.81 26.31 -13.63
C ASP A 555 8.73 26.25 -14.73
N ARG A 556 8.28 27.39 -15.30
CA ARG A 556 7.40 27.45 -16.50
C ARG A 556 7.65 28.69 -17.38
N THR A 557 7.09 28.64 -18.59
CA THR A 557 7.36 29.52 -19.74
C THR A 557 7.02 31.00 -19.52
N LEU A 558 8.05 31.83 -19.30
CA LEU A 558 7.95 33.27 -19.57
C LEU A 558 7.85 33.48 -21.09
N GLN A 559 6.74 34.06 -21.59
CA GLN A 559 6.81 34.77 -22.88
C GLN A 559 7.69 36.00 -22.66
N ALA A 560 8.92 35.94 -23.14
CA ALA A 560 10.00 36.85 -22.74
C ALA A 560 9.64 38.35 -22.80
N PRO A 561 9.99 39.08 -21.73
CA PRO A 561 10.83 40.27 -21.87
C PRO A 561 12.19 40.07 -21.17
N PRO A 562 13.25 40.76 -21.63
CA PRO A 562 14.58 40.64 -21.03
C PRO A 562 14.65 41.33 -19.66
N GLY A 563 15.11 40.61 -18.62
CA GLY A 563 15.23 41.19 -17.29
C GLY A 563 15.42 40.21 -16.13
N VAL A 564 16.25 39.17 -16.31
CA VAL A 564 16.85 38.46 -15.17
C VAL A 564 18.20 39.09 -14.88
N ASP A 565 18.19 40.06 -13.98
CA ASP A 565 19.41 40.72 -13.53
C ASP A 565 19.99 39.92 -12.35
N ILE A 566 21.29 39.62 -12.41
CA ILE A 566 22.02 38.87 -11.38
C ILE A 566 23.23 39.70 -10.95
N TRP A 567 23.36 39.94 -9.64
CA TRP A 567 24.51 40.67 -9.09
C TRP A 567 24.97 40.09 -7.76
N ILE A 568 26.25 40.33 -7.47
CA ILE A 568 26.89 40.01 -6.20
C ILE A 568 27.23 41.33 -5.52
N ASP A 569 26.93 41.47 -4.22
CA ASP A 569 27.31 42.65 -3.42
C ASP A 569 28.83 42.61 -3.11
N THR A 570 29.67 42.85 -4.13
CA THR A 570 31.13 43.06 -4.01
C THR A 570 31.64 44.01 -5.09
N ASP A 571 32.59 44.89 -4.74
CA ASP A 571 33.18 45.92 -5.63
C ASP A 571 34.04 45.39 -6.80
N THR A 572 34.10 44.07 -7.01
CA THR A 572 35.01 43.45 -7.99
C THR A 572 34.39 42.33 -8.81
N THR A 573 34.53 42.48 -10.13
CA THR A 573 34.44 41.51 -11.25
C THR A 573 33.13 41.40 -12.03
N SER A 574 33.30 41.08 -13.32
CA SER A 574 32.31 41.14 -14.39
C SER A 574 31.68 39.78 -14.69
N LEU A 575 30.36 39.75 -14.81
CA LEU A 575 29.57 38.58 -15.20
C LEU A 575 29.58 38.35 -16.72
N SER A 576 29.67 37.09 -17.16
CA SER A 576 29.21 36.65 -18.47
C SER A 576 28.39 35.37 -18.35
N MET A 577 27.13 35.40 -18.81
CA MET A 577 26.24 34.23 -18.85
C MET A 577 26.02 33.75 -20.28
N THR A 578 25.74 32.46 -20.44
CA THR A 578 25.32 31.83 -21.70
C THR A 578 23.97 31.14 -21.49
N LYS A 579 23.00 31.36 -22.39
CA LYS A 579 21.74 30.58 -22.42
C LYS A 579 22.05 29.17 -22.91
N ILE A 580 21.63 28.15 -22.15
CA ILE A 580 22.05 26.75 -22.38
C ILE A 580 20.95 25.84 -22.92
N SER A 581 19.72 26.33 -23.08
CA SER A 581 18.62 25.56 -23.67
C SER A 581 17.95 26.34 -24.82
N PRO A 582 17.70 25.69 -25.98
CA PRO A 582 16.90 26.27 -27.07
C PRO A 582 15.39 26.28 -26.78
N GLU A 583 14.90 25.36 -25.96
CA GLU A 583 13.47 25.09 -25.72
C GLU A 583 13.05 25.36 -24.26
N GLY A 584 13.96 25.88 -23.42
CA GLY A 584 13.71 26.25 -22.03
C GLY A 584 14.56 27.43 -21.56
N GLU A 585 14.15 28.08 -20.48
CA GLU A 585 14.70 29.36 -19.99
C GLU A 585 15.87 29.17 -18.99
N ALA A 586 16.80 28.25 -19.29
CA ALA A 586 17.94 27.96 -18.44
C ALA A 586 19.19 28.79 -18.82
N TYR A 587 19.79 29.44 -17.82
CA TYR A 587 20.99 30.27 -17.97
C TYR A 587 22.13 29.74 -17.09
N LYS A 588 23.34 29.70 -17.64
CA LYS A 588 24.56 29.21 -16.98
C LYS A 588 25.66 30.26 -17.01
N GLY A 589 26.37 30.40 -15.89
CA GLY A 589 27.53 31.29 -15.76
C GLY A 589 28.57 30.74 -14.79
N SER A 590 29.80 31.22 -14.90
CA SER A 590 30.91 30.91 -13.99
C SER A 590 31.50 32.19 -13.41
N PHE A 591 31.90 32.12 -12.14
CA PHE A 591 32.41 33.25 -11.36
C PHE A 591 33.75 32.87 -10.72
N GLU A 592 34.64 33.85 -10.52
CA GLU A 592 35.92 33.68 -9.82
C GLU A 592 35.90 34.45 -8.49
N PHE A 593 36.32 33.81 -7.39
CA PHE A 593 36.39 34.43 -6.06
C PHE A 593 37.84 34.72 -5.68
N THR A 594 38.16 36.00 -5.49
CA THR A 594 39.53 36.47 -5.25
C THR A 594 39.93 36.55 -3.77
N GLY A 595 39.14 35.98 -2.85
CA GLY A 595 39.43 35.99 -1.41
C GLY A 595 38.41 35.22 -0.56
N SER A 596 38.75 34.98 0.71
CA SER A 596 37.83 34.37 1.68
C SER A 596 36.86 35.39 2.26
N GLY A 597 35.61 34.98 2.50
CA GLY A 597 34.53 35.86 2.96
C GLY A 597 33.14 35.33 2.67
N THR A 598 32.12 36.10 3.05
CA THR A 598 30.71 35.82 2.71
C THR A 598 30.33 36.61 1.46
N TYR A 599 29.89 35.91 0.43
CA TYR A 599 29.39 36.49 -0.81
C TYR A 599 27.87 36.36 -0.83
N THR A 600 27.18 37.42 -1.26
CA THR A 600 25.72 37.43 -1.39
C THR A 600 25.35 37.62 -2.84
N LEU A 601 24.75 36.58 -3.43
CA LEU A 601 24.15 36.61 -4.75
C LEU A 601 22.69 37.06 -4.63
N ARG A 602 22.31 38.06 -5.43
CA ARG A 602 20.91 38.40 -5.67
C ARG A 602 20.54 38.09 -7.11
N THR A 603 19.41 37.43 -7.29
CA THR A 603 18.75 37.23 -8.57
C THR A 603 17.42 37.99 -8.53
N ARG A 604 17.14 38.80 -9.54
CA ARG A 604 15.85 39.49 -9.69
C ARG A 604 15.26 39.12 -11.05
N ALA A 605 14.05 38.60 -11.03
CA ALA A 605 13.26 38.33 -12.22
C ALA A 605 12.13 39.37 -12.30
N THR A 606 12.22 40.28 -13.27
CA THR A 606 11.23 41.35 -13.45
C THR A 606 10.18 40.91 -14.47
N ALA A 607 9.11 40.26 -14.01
CA ALA A 607 8.01 39.83 -14.88
C ALA A 607 7.01 40.98 -15.13
N LEU A 608 6.72 41.30 -16.40
CA LEU A 608 5.76 42.33 -16.79
C LEU A 608 4.30 41.84 -16.76
N LEU A 609 3.80 41.53 -15.56
CA LEU A 609 2.37 41.58 -15.24
C LEU A 609 2.18 41.97 -13.76
N ASN A 610 1.32 42.96 -13.52
CA ASN A 610 1.03 43.56 -12.20
C ASN A 610 2.19 44.20 -11.41
N GLY A 611 3.40 44.29 -11.99
CA GLY A 611 4.48 45.13 -11.46
C GLY A 611 5.07 44.69 -10.12
N GLN A 612 4.93 43.40 -9.78
CA GLN A 612 5.55 42.80 -8.60
C GLN A 612 6.95 42.29 -8.95
N ASP A 613 7.96 42.80 -8.25
CA ASP A 613 9.34 42.30 -8.37
C ASP A 613 9.51 40.98 -7.60
N SER A 614 10.01 39.95 -8.28
CA SER A 614 10.50 38.73 -7.64
C SER A 614 12.01 38.84 -7.46
N SER A 615 12.49 38.75 -6.21
CA SER A 615 13.93 38.71 -5.91
C SER A 615 14.26 37.58 -4.94
N GLN A 616 15.25 36.77 -5.27
CA GLN A 616 15.84 35.82 -4.34
C GLN A 616 17.26 36.25 -3.96
N THR A 617 17.60 36.04 -2.70
CA THR A 617 18.93 36.29 -2.16
C THR A 617 19.49 35.00 -1.59
N ARG A 618 20.70 34.63 -2.02
CA ARG A 618 21.45 33.46 -1.53
C ARG A 618 22.82 33.95 -1.06
N SER A 619 23.13 33.79 0.22
CA SER A 619 24.45 34.08 0.78
C SER A 619 25.21 32.79 1.04
N PHE A 620 26.50 32.78 0.72
CA PHE A 620 27.39 31.63 0.93
C PHE A 620 28.78 32.11 1.39
N ALA A 621 29.49 31.26 2.13
CA ALA A 621 30.81 31.56 2.65
C ALA A 621 31.89 30.76 1.92
N VAL A 622 32.98 31.43 1.53
CA VAL A 622 34.14 30.82 0.87
C VAL A 622 35.32 30.87 1.84
N ALA A 623 35.89 29.71 2.15
CA ALA A 623 37.05 29.55 3.03
C ALA A 623 38.20 28.85 2.29
N GLU A 624 39.42 29.34 2.51
CA GLU A 624 40.63 28.86 1.84
C GLU A 624 41.14 27.55 2.51
N ALA A 625 41.63 26.59 1.72
CA ALA A 625 42.08 25.29 2.22
C ALA A 625 43.61 25.15 2.19
N THR A 626 44.20 24.67 3.29
CA THR A 626 45.64 24.34 3.40
C THR A 626 45.82 22.92 4.00
N PRO A 627 46.84 22.12 3.63
CA PRO A 627 46.81 20.67 3.84
C PRO A 627 47.65 20.14 5.03
N GLY A 628 47.16 19.15 5.79
CA GLY A 628 48.01 18.21 6.57
C GLY A 628 47.46 17.55 7.86
N LEU A 629 47.21 16.24 7.80
CA LEU A 629 47.01 15.22 8.89
C LEU A 629 45.97 15.45 10.03
N THR A 630 45.54 14.35 10.69
CA THR A 630 44.15 14.18 11.18
C THR A 630 43.97 13.80 12.66
N THR A 631 42.96 14.35 13.35
CA THR A 631 42.16 13.76 14.47
C THR A 631 40.82 14.54 14.64
N GLN A 632 39.71 13.88 15.06
CA GLN A 632 38.32 14.43 15.17
C GLN A 632 37.94 14.86 16.61
N LEU A 633 36.85 15.61 16.95
CA LEU A 633 35.50 15.80 16.34
C LEU A 633 34.76 17.09 16.89
N SER A 634 33.73 17.59 16.18
CA SER A 634 32.58 18.45 16.63
C SER A 634 32.79 19.98 16.88
N THR A 635 31.93 20.95 16.50
CA THR A 635 30.74 21.12 15.60
C THR A 635 30.50 22.64 15.39
N THR A 636 29.90 23.11 14.26
CA THR A 636 29.39 24.52 14.14
C THR A 636 28.39 24.83 12.99
N ASP A 637 27.63 23.87 12.45
CA ASP A 637 26.75 24.03 11.27
C ASP A 637 25.25 24.29 11.59
N HIS A 638 24.94 24.84 12.77
CA HIS A 638 23.60 25.36 13.14
C HIS A 638 22.38 24.42 12.94
N LYS A 639 22.55 23.10 12.96
CA LYS A 639 21.47 22.15 13.31
C LYS A 639 21.89 21.25 14.46
N ALA A 640 21.00 21.11 15.45
CA ALA A 640 21.15 20.12 16.52
C ALA A 640 20.72 18.73 16.02
N ARG A 641 21.38 17.66 16.50
CA ARG A 641 21.00 16.26 16.25
C ARG A 641 21.00 15.50 17.57
N LEU A 642 19.92 14.76 17.84
CA LEU A 642 19.85 13.80 18.94
C LEU A 642 20.45 12.46 18.48
N TYR A 643 21.25 11.81 19.32
CA TYR A 643 21.80 10.47 19.06
C TYR A 643 21.47 9.57 20.25
N ILE A 644 20.78 8.46 20.00
CA ILE A 644 20.52 7.42 21.00
C ILE A 644 21.42 6.22 20.67
N PRO A 645 22.25 5.72 21.58
CA PRO A 645 23.06 4.52 21.35
C PRO A 645 22.18 3.29 21.12
N GLY A 646 22.62 2.38 20.23
CA GLY A 646 21.90 1.13 19.93
C GLY A 646 21.73 0.15 21.11
N GLU A 647 22.42 0.38 22.24
CA GLU A 647 22.24 -0.38 23.49
C GLU A 647 21.25 0.29 24.48
N ALA A 648 20.61 1.40 24.10
CA ALA A 648 19.72 2.18 24.96
C ALA A 648 18.24 2.23 24.53
N VAL A 649 17.81 1.38 23.58
CA VAL A 649 16.38 1.27 23.20
C VAL A 649 15.93 -0.20 23.15
N GLN A 650 15.29 -0.65 24.23
CA GLN A 650 14.33 -1.75 24.13
C GLN A 650 12.96 -1.17 23.75
N LYS A 651 12.37 -1.68 22.66
CA LYS A 651 10.96 -1.59 22.24
C LYS A 651 10.23 -0.23 22.41
N LYS A 652 9.98 0.43 21.26
CA LYS A 652 9.16 1.65 21.04
C LYS A 652 9.66 2.92 21.76
N THR A 653 10.08 3.92 20.98
CA THR A 653 10.25 5.31 21.45
C THR A 653 9.92 6.25 20.29
N TYR A 654 9.09 7.25 20.54
CA TYR A 654 8.67 8.28 19.59
C TYR A 654 9.21 9.64 20.05
N PHE A 655 9.38 10.59 19.12
CA PHE A 655 9.75 11.97 19.43
C PHE A 655 8.75 12.95 18.79
N LEU A 656 8.25 13.87 19.60
CA LEU A 656 7.48 15.05 19.19
C LEU A 656 8.38 16.28 19.38
N ALA A 657 8.28 17.25 18.47
CA ALA A 657 8.93 18.55 18.60
C ALA A 657 7.95 19.64 18.15
N ASP A 658 7.45 20.40 19.12
CA ASP A 658 6.61 21.57 18.92
C ASP A 658 7.48 22.82 18.63
N ALA A 659 6.90 23.86 18.03
CA ALA A 659 7.65 25.09 17.69
C ALA A 659 7.28 26.30 18.59
N PHE A 660 8.06 27.37 18.45
CA PHE A 660 7.93 28.66 19.16
C PHE A 660 8.25 28.69 20.68
N LYS A 661 9.50 29.07 21.03
CA LYS A 661 9.83 30.43 21.55
C LYS A 661 11.32 30.66 21.88
N GLU A 662 11.63 31.89 22.26
CA GLU A 662 12.96 32.50 22.42
C GLU A 662 13.84 31.98 23.59
N GLU A 663 15.16 32.09 23.40
CA GLU A 663 16.28 32.11 24.38
C GLU A 663 16.32 31.14 25.59
N THR A 664 17.28 30.18 25.60
CA THR A 664 18.52 30.19 26.43
C THR A 664 19.33 28.88 26.28
N ARG A 665 20.57 28.82 26.80
CA ARG A 665 21.55 27.71 26.66
C ARG A 665 21.56 26.75 27.87
N ASP A 666 22.05 25.51 27.69
CA ASP A 666 23.23 24.99 28.41
C ASP A 666 23.78 23.63 27.89
N VAL A 667 24.94 23.18 28.41
CA VAL A 667 25.94 22.30 27.74
C VAL A 667 26.44 21.15 28.63
N TYR A 668 26.66 19.93 28.07
CA TYR A 668 27.45 18.85 28.72
C TYR A 668 28.33 18.01 27.75
N ARG A 669 29.38 17.35 28.30
CA ARG A 669 30.44 16.52 27.63
C ARG A 669 30.41 15.08 28.23
N PHE A 670 31.05 13.98 27.77
CA PHE A 670 32.46 13.69 27.37
C PHE A 670 32.59 12.24 26.80
N GLY A 671 33.73 11.86 26.17
CA GLY A 671 34.26 10.46 26.23
C GLY A 671 34.81 9.82 24.92
N PRO A 672 36.03 9.21 24.86
CA PRO A 672 36.66 8.86 23.58
C PRO A 672 36.73 7.36 23.14
N ALA A 673 36.18 7.09 21.95
CA ALA A 673 36.72 6.35 20.79
C ALA A 673 37.35 4.93 20.87
N LYS A 674 36.91 4.05 19.94
CA LYS A 674 37.77 3.20 19.06
C LYS A 674 37.02 2.78 17.78
N LYS A 675 37.75 2.29 16.75
CA LYS A 675 37.36 2.26 15.31
C LYS A 675 37.17 0.86 14.72
N PHE A 676 36.27 0.71 13.74
CA PHE A 676 36.36 -0.04 12.46
C PHE A 676 35.14 0.37 11.56
N LYS A 677 34.92 -0.17 10.34
CA LYS A 677 35.53 0.27 9.06
C LYS A 677 34.56 -0.03 7.89
N VAL A 678 33.93 1.01 7.30
CA VAL A 678 32.89 1.02 6.21
C VAL A 678 31.60 0.19 6.50
N PRO A 679 30.46 0.40 5.80
CA PRO A 679 30.00 1.53 4.95
C PRO A 679 28.66 2.15 5.45
N LEU A 680 28.07 3.12 4.71
CA LEU A 680 26.69 3.10 4.16
C LEU A 680 26.37 4.47 3.53
N GLU A 681 25.50 4.48 2.51
CA GLU A 681 25.02 5.65 1.76
C GLU A 681 23.48 5.66 1.82
N ILE A 682 22.86 6.78 2.20
CA ILE A 682 21.39 6.95 2.27
C ILE A 682 21.03 8.41 1.91
N GLU A 683 19.99 8.56 1.09
CA GLU A 683 19.35 9.81 0.65
C GLU A 683 17.88 9.80 1.09
N ILE A 684 17.39 10.85 1.78
CA ILE A 684 15.95 11.08 2.09
C ILE A 684 15.67 12.59 2.21
N ALA A 685 14.49 13.05 1.76
CA ALA A 685 13.99 14.44 1.86
C ALA A 685 12.61 14.54 2.57
N TYR A 686 12.33 15.68 3.24
CA TYR A 686 11.04 16.11 3.88
C TYR A 686 11.28 17.54 4.47
N ASP A 687 10.35 18.47 4.74
CA ASP A 687 8.91 18.72 4.46
C ASP A 687 8.59 20.21 4.85
N PRO A 688 7.47 20.85 4.42
CA PRO A 688 7.12 22.23 4.78
C PRO A 688 5.83 22.49 5.59
N VAL A 689 5.21 21.52 6.30
CA VAL A 689 3.96 21.76 7.06
C VAL A 689 4.13 21.65 8.59
N LEU A 690 4.55 22.75 9.22
CA LEU A 690 4.14 23.10 10.60
C LEU A 690 4.52 24.57 10.92
N TYR A 691 3.64 25.51 10.60
CA TYR A 691 2.98 26.38 11.59
C TYR A 691 2.00 27.37 10.95
N ARG A 692 0.76 27.42 11.46
CA ARG A 692 -0.24 28.44 11.11
C ARG A 692 -0.20 29.62 12.10
N HIS A 693 -0.77 30.75 11.65
CA HIS A 693 -1.50 31.76 12.45
C HIS A 693 -0.72 32.81 13.30
N PRO A 694 -1.34 33.95 13.68
CA PRO A 694 -2.57 34.61 13.15
C PRO A 694 -2.50 36.17 13.00
N GLN A 695 -3.64 36.75 12.58
CA GLN A 695 -4.12 38.15 12.73
C GLN A 695 -3.78 39.12 11.57
N LYS A 696 -4.77 39.42 10.71
CA LYS A 696 -5.89 40.41 10.84
C LYS A 696 -5.45 41.87 10.63
N LEU A 697 -5.99 42.53 9.59
CA LEU A 697 -7.07 43.55 9.64
C LEU A 697 -7.09 44.34 8.31
N PHE A 698 -8.27 44.44 7.67
CA PHE A 698 -8.84 45.53 6.83
C PHE A 698 -7.89 46.37 5.93
N VAL A 699 -8.23 46.64 4.66
CA VAL A 699 -9.52 47.21 4.18
C VAL A 699 -10.09 46.43 3.00
#